data_AF-A0AA39CD84-F1
#
_entry.id   AF-A0AA39CD84-F1
#
_cell.length_a   1.000
_cell.length_b   1.000
_cell.length_c   1.000
_cell.angle_alpha   90.00
_cell.angle_beta   90.00
_cell.angle_gamma   90.00
#
_symmetry.space_group_name_H-M   'P 1'
#
loop_
_entity.id
_entity.type
_entity.pdbx_description
1 polymer ?
#
loop_
_entity_poly.entity_id
_entity_poly.type
_entity_poly.pdbx_seq_one_letter_code
_entity_poly.pdbx_strand_id
1 'polypeptide(L)'
;MLLRILTILCLIYSVASAGSDVTRVPVQRNINFSPDGIRSLLSFYNKYNVTPHGLGPFHRNKNGTLMKLQQGTEVAASDQQNDLFYTSLVSVGTPGQLLSVTFDTGSADFWVWSSRLSPTVLAHAGSHHIPVYDPSKSTSSQNIAGSIWSIRYADSSSCSGTAVTDILRLGDISIENQAVEVATYLSLSLVSDGDTSQGILGLGFSNLNKVRPYPQKTPIDNMVAQKDIPQNQELFTCYLGSYKDANDPVHGQSFFTFGNIDEEVVNSTGKQISYTPVNDTSGHWQFDSEFITINGRKTTRPGNTAIADTGSTLMYIDDSLVAQIYSTIPGARQVPPDGPWYFPANSTAGDMPMVGIAVGGTEIIIEKEHLGYAFDNQTGLIFGGIEGNMGSGYNVFGDTFLKNVYAVFDVGNKQLGVVQRLDVTQNITGHIPEPLDCERAESGTIKNKNAPPQLLFFSFVEPLHRSHLKNTMMRRFVASVGQTLVLVVLFVLIVIQQLHQQPTIDKVLGRSYYTATNSSGGASGSPTNLSFPSHSLNWSTPQRSLVAPTSLQPTVHVYETSFHLTSTALNPQTSRLQVESRSEQAHEFAHLTFTSAAPHITVPQFLQIDCNARTTDTASFDEADKYVQSVMNFDESTFPRLQCPTLNSTRYTSLRHLSGPTRPKYFFAMNLHQSAHIIPQLLGAIVEAVRILSPELCFISVVEGRSTDGTFEILKSLVKEMEHLGVSYVLSCSDMQPGGEGMERISALAELRNTALKPLTKHPEQFDTATTVVFLNDIAPCAEDILELILQRVLLQADMTCGMDWYNLDDGEGGTFYDSWIGRQMNGEPFFEVPQSTSWDFSKNLFWNHEKSKSRYLLRQPLQVFSCWNGAAAIAAKPFMDGLLRFRTETEGECHLGEPVHLAKDLWRSGYGRIALIPSVNVGYSAEDSRIAKEAHGWVSSLVDGESTELNRIVWEKKPPGQIKCLEEVFHRQSWEPFDVHR
;
A
#
# COMPACT_ATOMS: atom_id res chain seq x y z
N MET A 1 38.21 -14.17 96.44
CA MET A 1 38.09 -13.65 95.05
C MET A 1 38.62 -14.63 94.00
N LEU A 2 39.85 -15.18 94.13
CA LEU A 2 40.46 -16.09 93.14
C LEU A 2 39.54 -17.22 92.63
N LEU A 3 38.72 -17.84 93.48
CA LEU A 3 37.84 -18.94 93.06
C LEU A 3 36.81 -18.56 91.98
N ARG A 4 36.43 -17.27 91.87
CA ARG A 4 35.59 -16.77 90.76
C ARG A 4 36.38 -16.48 89.48
N ILE A 5 37.69 -16.25 89.59
CA ILE A 5 38.58 -16.08 88.43
C ILE A 5 38.85 -17.45 87.80
N LEU A 6 39.05 -18.51 88.60
CA LEU A 6 39.19 -19.87 88.08
C LEU A 6 37.93 -20.36 87.35
N THR A 7 36.71 -20.12 87.85
CA THR A 7 35.49 -20.55 87.12
C THR A 7 35.29 -19.83 85.81
N ILE A 8 35.61 -18.52 85.73
CA ILE A 8 35.54 -17.77 84.47
C ILE A 8 36.62 -18.27 83.48
N LEU A 9 37.85 -18.54 83.94
CA LEU A 9 38.89 -19.12 83.09
C LEU A 9 38.54 -20.52 82.59
N CYS A 10 37.95 -21.39 83.42
CA CYS A 10 37.46 -22.70 82.98
C CYS A 10 36.35 -22.58 81.93
N LEU A 11 35.40 -21.64 82.09
CA LEU A 11 34.35 -21.38 81.10
C LEU A 11 34.95 -20.93 79.76
N ILE A 12 35.90 -19.99 79.77
CA ILE A 12 36.59 -19.53 78.55
C ILE A 12 37.37 -20.68 77.89
N TYR A 13 38.09 -21.51 78.67
CA TYR A 13 38.81 -22.67 78.12
C TYR A 13 37.88 -23.76 77.57
N SER A 14 36.69 -23.94 78.16
CA SER A 14 35.71 -24.92 77.66
C SER A 14 35.10 -24.53 76.30
N VAL A 15 35.01 -23.23 75.99
CA VAL A 15 34.64 -22.72 74.66
C VAL A 15 35.80 -22.83 73.67
N ALA A 16 37.06 -22.87 74.14
CA ALA A 16 38.26 -23.01 73.30
C ALA A 16 38.65 -24.46 72.96
N SER A 17 37.89 -25.47 73.44
CA SER A 17 38.20 -26.89 73.25
C SER A 17 37.09 -27.71 72.58
N ALA A 18 35.90 -27.14 72.39
CA ALA A 18 35.01 -27.62 71.34
C ALA A 18 35.61 -27.14 70.02
N GLY A 19 36.17 -28.07 69.24
CA GLY A 19 36.64 -27.74 67.90
C GLY A 19 35.47 -27.16 67.11
N SER A 20 35.63 -25.98 66.53
CA SER A 20 34.76 -25.57 65.45
C SER A 20 34.99 -26.55 64.31
N ASP A 21 34.09 -27.51 64.15
CA ASP A 21 33.85 -28.13 62.86
C ASP A 21 33.61 -26.98 61.89
N VAL A 22 34.64 -26.65 61.10
CA VAL A 22 34.50 -25.69 60.03
C VAL A 22 33.60 -26.38 59.02
N THR A 23 32.30 -26.08 59.09
CA THR A 23 31.28 -26.54 58.15
C THR A 23 31.60 -25.98 56.78
N ARG A 24 32.59 -26.61 56.13
CA ARG A 24 32.96 -26.41 54.74
C ARG A 24 31.80 -26.94 53.93
N VAL A 25 30.80 -26.10 53.70
CA VAL A 25 29.75 -26.35 52.73
C VAL A 25 30.47 -26.69 51.42
N PRO A 26 30.42 -27.95 50.94
CA PRO A 26 31.19 -28.33 49.78
C PRO A 26 30.53 -27.64 48.59
N VAL A 27 31.25 -26.73 47.94
CA VAL A 27 30.78 -26.10 46.71
C VAL A 27 30.71 -27.19 45.65
N GLN A 28 29.51 -27.75 45.46
CA GLN A 28 29.24 -28.67 44.38
C GLN A 28 29.39 -27.88 43.07
N ARG A 29 30.52 -28.09 42.38
CA ARG A 29 30.69 -27.63 41.02
C ARG A 29 29.65 -28.37 40.18
N ASN A 30 28.61 -27.66 39.75
CA ASN A 30 27.71 -28.16 38.72
C ASN A 30 28.55 -28.43 37.46
N ILE A 31 28.76 -29.69 37.12
CA ILE A 31 29.56 -30.09 35.96
C ILE A 31 28.85 -29.80 34.63
N ASN A 32 27.53 -29.60 34.68
CA ASN A 32 26.70 -29.21 33.53
C ASN A 32 26.61 -27.68 33.37
N PHE A 33 27.26 -26.89 34.23
CA PHE A 33 27.25 -25.42 34.12
C PHE A 33 28.33 -24.94 33.15
N SER A 34 27.91 -24.50 31.96
CA SER A 34 28.77 -23.79 31.00
C SER A 34 28.86 -22.29 31.37
N PRO A 35 30.06 -21.71 31.55
CA PRO A 35 30.20 -20.30 31.91
C PRO A 35 29.89 -19.34 30.75
N ASP A 36 28.76 -18.63 30.81
CA ASP A 36 28.41 -17.56 29.86
C ASP A 36 28.95 -16.20 30.36
N GLY A 37 29.97 -15.67 29.66
CA GLY A 37 30.58 -14.38 29.95
C GLY A 37 29.68 -13.18 29.66
N ILE A 38 28.83 -13.24 28.63
CA ILE A 38 27.92 -12.15 28.26
C ILE A 38 26.76 -12.09 29.25
N ARG A 39 26.14 -13.24 29.60
CA ARG A 39 25.11 -13.32 30.65
C ARG A 39 25.64 -12.82 31.99
N SER A 40 26.90 -13.10 32.32
CA SER A 40 27.57 -12.59 33.52
C SER A 40 27.76 -11.07 33.48
N LEU A 41 28.15 -10.51 32.32
CA LEU A 41 28.32 -9.07 32.12
C LEU A 41 26.97 -8.32 32.15
N LEU A 42 25.92 -8.88 31.54
CA LEU A 42 24.56 -8.34 31.57
C LEU A 42 23.97 -8.39 32.98
N SER A 43 24.23 -9.47 33.73
CA SER A 43 23.87 -9.54 35.15
C SER A 43 24.53 -8.42 35.97
N PHE A 44 25.80 -8.11 35.70
CA PHE A 44 26.48 -6.95 36.29
C PHE A 44 25.82 -5.62 35.86
N TYR A 45 25.58 -5.39 34.57
CA TYR A 45 24.97 -4.15 34.07
C TYR A 45 23.58 -3.90 34.67
N ASN A 46 22.70 -4.90 34.68
CA ASN A 46 21.38 -4.80 35.30
C ASN A 46 21.46 -4.58 36.81
N LYS A 47 22.31 -5.35 37.52
CA LYS A 47 22.44 -5.28 38.99
C LYS A 47 22.95 -3.94 39.51
N TYR A 48 23.79 -3.25 38.74
CA TYR A 48 24.37 -1.96 39.11
C TYR A 48 23.82 -0.78 38.29
N ASN A 49 22.77 -1.00 37.51
CA ASN A 49 22.14 -0.04 36.59
C ASN A 49 23.16 0.71 35.70
N VAL A 50 24.13 -0.02 35.16
CA VAL A 50 25.15 0.51 34.25
C VAL A 50 24.62 0.42 32.82
N THR A 51 24.54 1.56 32.14
CA THR A 51 24.24 1.61 30.70
C THR A 51 25.55 1.47 29.92
N PRO A 52 25.74 0.39 29.12
CA PRO A 52 26.89 0.29 28.22
C PRO A 52 26.80 1.33 27.10
N HIS A 53 27.94 1.93 26.75
CA HIS A 53 28.06 2.89 25.65
C HIS A 53 28.67 2.22 24.42
N GLY A 54 27.81 1.70 23.53
CA GLY A 54 28.20 1.04 22.29
C GLY A 54 27.25 -0.11 21.91
N LEU A 55 27.35 -0.59 20.67
CA LEU A 55 26.68 -1.82 20.25
C LEU A 55 27.37 -3.04 20.89
N GLY A 56 26.58 -4.09 21.14
CA GLY A 56 27.06 -5.37 21.67
C GLY A 56 25.96 -6.44 21.56
N PRO A 57 26.24 -7.70 21.96
CA PRO A 57 25.34 -8.85 21.80
C PRO A 57 24.18 -8.84 22.83
N PHE A 58 23.42 -7.74 22.89
CA PHE A 58 22.36 -7.51 23.87
C PHE A 58 21.33 -6.46 23.42
N HIS A 59 20.08 -6.67 23.84
CA HIS A 59 18.94 -5.76 23.65
C HIS A 59 18.33 -5.36 25.01
N ARG A 60 17.31 -4.50 25.03
CA ARG A 60 16.49 -4.25 26.24
C ARG A 60 15.06 -4.76 26.02
N ASN A 61 14.51 -5.45 27.01
CA ASN A 61 13.11 -5.87 26.99
C ASN A 61 12.16 -4.70 27.37
N LYS A 62 10.84 -4.93 27.28
CA LYS A 62 9.79 -3.95 27.64
C LYS A 62 9.93 -3.37 29.06
N ASN A 63 10.59 -4.08 29.98
CA ASN A 63 10.87 -3.66 31.35
C ASN A 63 12.26 -3.00 31.51
N GLY A 64 12.89 -2.56 30.41
CA GLY A 64 14.20 -1.88 30.38
C GLY A 64 15.41 -2.75 30.72
N THR A 65 15.21 -4.04 31.02
CA THR A 65 16.27 -4.97 31.45
C THR A 65 17.12 -5.38 30.25
N LEU A 66 18.44 -5.32 30.39
CA LEU A 66 19.39 -5.76 29.35
C LEU A 66 19.38 -7.30 29.25
N MET A 67 18.96 -7.80 28.10
CA MET A 67 18.89 -9.20 27.73
C MET A 67 19.96 -9.51 26.68
N LYS A 68 20.41 -10.77 26.60
CA LYS A 68 21.33 -11.22 25.55
C LYS A 68 20.60 -11.21 24.21
N LEU A 69 21.31 -10.96 23.10
CA LEU A 69 20.83 -11.45 21.79
C LEU A 69 21.00 -12.98 21.77
N GLN A 70 20.11 -13.70 21.07
CA GLN A 70 20.24 -15.15 20.92
C GLN A 70 21.59 -15.48 20.27
N GLN A 71 22.17 -16.61 20.67
CA GLN A 71 23.36 -17.18 20.05
C GLN A 71 22.95 -18.42 19.27
N GLY A 72 23.60 -18.66 18.14
CA GLY A 72 23.19 -19.63 17.14
C GLY A 72 22.43 -18.97 15.99
N THR A 73 21.93 -19.83 15.10
CA THR A 73 21.12 -19.43 13.93
C THR A 73 19.62 -19.46 14.21
N GLU A 74 19.25 -19.60 15.49
CA GLU A 74 17.89 -19.45 16.02
C GLU A 74 17.51 -17.98 16.11
N VAL A 75 16.28 -17.66 15.70
CA VAL A 75 15.67 -16.33 15.77
C VAL A 75 14.30 -16.46 16.42
N ALA A 76 14.13 -15.94 17.63
CA ALA A 76 12.82 -15.91 18.27
C ALA A 76 11.81 -15.10 17.45
N ALA A 77 10.63 -15.69 17.25
CA ALA A 77 9.47 -15.04 16.68
C ALA A 77 8.46 -14.75 17.81
N SER A 78 7.84 -13.58 17.76
CA SER A 78 6.89 -13.10 18.77
C SER A 78 5.49 -13.03 18.16
N ASP A 79 4.54 -13.77 18.73
CA ASP A 79 3.10 -13.60 18.49
C ASP A 79 2.70 -12.12 18.61
N GLN A 80 2.06 -11.60 17.56
CA GLN A 80 1.36 -10.33 17.58
C GLN A 80 -0.15 -10.57 17.44
N GLN A 81 -0.90 -9.91 18.33
CA GLN A 81 -2.37 -9.85 18.33
C GLN A 81 -3.12 -11.19 18.50
N ASN A 82 -2.50 -12.19 19.14
CA ASN A 82 -3.10 -13.50 19.46
C ASN A 82 -3.21 -14.41 18.22
N ASP A 83 -2.04 -14.82 17.71
CA ASP A 83 -1.80 -15.62 16.50
C ASP A 83 -2.11 -14.92 15.16
N LEU A 84 -2.25 -13.58 15.11
CA LEU A 84 -2.58 -12.89 13.85
C LEU A 84 -1.40 -12.92 12.86
N PHE A 85 -0.18 -12.69 13.36
CA PHE A 85 1.09 -12.88 12.66
C PHE A 85 2.25 -12.92 13.67
N TYR A 86 3.44 -13.34 13.24
CA TYR A 86 4.62 -13.48 14.09
C TYR A 86 5.77 -12.59 13.60
N THR A 87 6.38 -11.81 14.50
CA THR A 87 7.50 -10.92 14.14
C THR A 87 8.82 -11.36 14.77
N SER A 88 9.90 -11.21 14.00
CA SER A 88 11.26 -11.50 14.41
C SER A 88 12.10 -10.22 14.42
N LEU A 89 13.07 -10.13 15.34
CA LEU A 89 13.99 -8.99 15.38
C LEU A 89 15.13 -9.18 14.37
N VAL A 90 15.30 -8.18 13.49
CA VAL A 90 16.42 -8.08 12.54
C VAL A 90 17.19 -6.78 12.77
N SER A 91 18.44 -6.73 12.31
CA SER A 91 19.25 -5.51 12.34
C SER A 91 19.81 -5.15 10.96
N VAL A 92 19.54 -3.94 10.48
CA VAL A 92 19.96 -3.45 9.16
C VAL A 92 21.03 -2.37 9.30
N GLY A 93 22.16 -2.57 8.62
CA GLY A 93 23.17 -1.54 8.39
C GLY A 93 24.29 -1.41 9.43
N THR A 94 25.01 -0.29 9.35
CA THR A 94 26.23 -0.04 10.15
C THR A 94 26.28 1.43 10.60
N PRO A 95 26.06 1.76 11.89
CA PRO A 95 25.61 0.88 12.97
C PRO A 95 24.25 0.23 12.68
N GLY A 96 24.07 -0.99 13.17
CA GLY A 96 22.85 -1.77 12.94
C GLY A 96 21.62 -1.13 13.59
N GLN A 97 20.57 -0.93 12.78
CA GLN A 97 19.27 -0.39 13.17
C GLN A 97 18.32 -1.56 13.39
N LEU A 98 17.76 -1.70 14.59
CA LEU A 98 16.88 -2.82 14.98
C LEU A 98 15.44 -2.57 14.52
N LEU A 99 14.82 -3.61 13.95
CA LEU A 99 13.44 -3.60 13.43
C LEU A 99 12.75 -4.92 13.82
N SER A 100 11.47 -4.85 14.16
CA SER A 100 10.58 -6.02 14.25
C SER A 100 9.95 -6.23 12.87
N VAL A 101 10.10 -7.40 12.24
CA VAL A 101 9.54 -7.68 10.90
C VAL A 101 8.89 -9.05 10.84
N THR A 102 7.83 -9.19 10.05
CA THR A 102 7.17 -10.49 9.81
C THR A 102 8.02 -11.34 8.87
N PHE A 103 8.20 -12.64 9.14
CA PHE A 103 8.88 -13.57 8.23
C PHE A 103 7.82 -14.30 7.40
N ASP A 104 7.92 -14.24 6.07
CA ASP A 104 6.82 -14.54 5.15
C ASP A 104 7.27 -15.51 4.04
N THR A 105 6.86 -16.77 4.10
CA THR A 105 7.16 -17.76 3.05
C THR A 105 6.27 -17.67 1.81
N GLY A 106 5.25 -16.81 1.81
CA GLY A 106 4.39 -16.48 0.67
C GLY A 106 4.94 -15.37 -0.25
N SER A 107 5.84 -14.51 0.24
CA SER A 107 6.48 -13.45 -0.57
C SER A 107 8.01 -13.55 -0.64
N ALA A 108 8.64 -12.67 -1.44
CA ALA A 108 10.09 -12.69 -1.71
C ALA A 108 10.72 -11.29 -1.66
N ASP A 109 10.14 -10.41 -0.85
CA ASP A 109 10.46 -8.99 -0.77
C ASP A 109 10.91 -8.66 0.67
N PHE A 110 12.02 -7.94 0.84
CA PHE A 110 12.49 -7.53 2.18
C PHE A 110 12.29 -6.03 2.36
N TRP A 111 11.05 -5.63 2.68
CA TRP A 111 10.67 -4.23 2.82
C TRP A 111 10.56 -3.79 4.27
N VAL A 112 10.86 -2.51 4.52
CA VAL A 112 10.86 -1.92 5.86
C VAL A 112 10.31 -0.49 5.88
N TRP A 113 9.67 -0.11 7.00
CA TRP A 113 9.35 1.27 7.33
C TRP A 113 10.64 2.10 7.33
N SER A 114 10.65 3.25 6.67
CA SER A 114 11.89 4.02 6.45
C SER A 114 11.77 5.50 6.78
N SER A 115 12.92 6.16 6.93
CA SER A 115 13.02 7.64 7.03
C SER A 115 12.51 8.40 5.80
N ARG A 116 12.14 7.70 4.71
CA ARG A 116 11.55 8.24 3.48
C ARG A 116 10.01 8.19 3.46
N LEU A 117 9.36 7.73 4.53
CA LEU A 117 7.91 7.76 4.70
C LEU A 117 7.38 9.20 4.87
N SER A 118 6.06 9.38 4.68
CA SER A 118 5.44 10.71 4.79
C SER A 118 5.55 11.30 6.21
N PRO A 119 5.58 12.64 6.37
CA PRO A 119 5.68 13.28 7.69
C PRO A 119 4.59 12.85 8.69
N THR A 120 3.38 12.52 8.22
CA THR A 120 2.29 12.00 9.06
C THR A 120 2.60 10.62 9.63
N VAL A 121 3.14 9.70 8.82
CA VAL A 121 3.52 8.36 9.26
C VAL A 121 4.75 8.41 10.16
N LEU A 122 5.72 9.29 9.85
CA LEU A 122 6.88 9.54 10.72
C LEU A 122 6.49 10.18 12.06
N ALA A 123 5.44 11.02 12.09
CA ALA A 123 4.90 11.58 13.33
C ALA A 123 4.18 10.51 14.18
N HIS A 124 3.39 9.63 13.55
CA HIS A 124 2.78 8.46 14.19
C HIS A 124 3.83 7.51 14.77
N ALA A 125 4.87 7.18 13.99
CA ALA A 125 6.01 6.41 14.46
C ALA A 125 6.72 7.08 15.66
N GLY A 126 6.91 8.41 15.59
CA GLY A 126 7.47 9.20 16.67
C GLY A 126 6.66 9.19 17.96
N SER A 127 5.33 9.26 17.89
CA SER A 127 4.45 9.21 19.08
C SER A 127 4.37 7.82 19.69
N HIS A 128 4.31 6.78 18.86
CA HIS A 128 4.19 5.38 19.30
C HIS A 128 5.54 4.68 19.53
N HIS A 129 6.64 5.41 19.36
CA HIS A 129 8.03 4.97 19.55
C HIS A 129 8.45 3.80 18.62
N ILE A 130 7.83 3.75 17.43
CA ILE A 130 8.06 2.72 16.41
C ILE A 130 9.41 2.98 15.72
N PRO A 131 10.32 2.00 15.65
CA PRO A 131 11.57 2.13 14.89
C PRO A 131 11.31 2.36 13.39
N VAL A 132 12.16 3.14 12.73
CA VAL A 132 12.19 3.24 11.26
C VAL A 132 13.62 3.14 10.77
N TYR A 133 13.83 2.46 9.65
CA TYR A 133 15.15 2.32 9.05
C TYR A 133 15.56 3.62 8.34
N ASP A 134 16.67 4.21 8.77
CA ASP A 134 17.25 5.36 8.09
C ASP A 134 18.51 4.97 7.30
N PRO A 135 18.43 4.75 5.98
CA PRO A 135 19.59 4.43 5.17
C PRO A 135 20.66 5.54 5.17
N SER A 136 20.32 6.79 5.53
CA SER A 136 21.31 7.87 5.66
C SER A 136 22.18 7.76 6.92
N LYS A 137 21.76 6.96 7.92
CA LYS A 137 22.52 6.68 9.15
C LYS A 137 23.40 5.42 9.06
N SER A 138 23.32 4.66 7.96
CA SER A 138 24.13 3.47 7.73
C SER A 138 25.31 3.77 6.80
N THR A 139 26.53 3.45 7.23
CA THR A 139 27.75 3.60 6.41
C THR A 139 27.95 2.45 5.42
N SER A 140 27.12 1.41 5.46
CA SER A 140 27.13 0.28 4.52
C SER A 140 25.98 0.30 3.51
N SER A 141 24.98 1.18 3.70
CA SER A 141 23.86 1.37 2.78
C SER A 141 24.30 1.99 1.44
N GLN A 142 23.90 1.37 0.32
CA GLN A 142 24.13 1.87 -1.04
C GLN A 142 22.82 1.86 -1.84
N ASN A 143 22.42 2.99 -2.44
CA ASN A 143 21.18 3.06 -3.23
C ASN A 143 21.27 2.18 -4.49
N ILE A 144 20.25 1.36 -4.75
CA ILE A 144 20.10 0.67 -6.04
C ILE A 144 19.50 1.68 -7.02
N ALA A 145 20.33 2.30 -7.85
CA ALA A 145 19.91 3.40 -8.73
C ALA A 145 18.82 2.95 -9.73
N GLY A 146 17.74 3.73 -9.82
CA GLY A 146 16.58 3.41 -10.67
C GLY A 146 15.72 2.25 -10.18
N SER A 147 15.94 1.75 -8.95
CA SER A 147 15.07 0.72 -8.36
C SER A 147 13.74 1.30 -7.89
N ILE A 148 12.65 0.61 -8.25
CA ILE A 148 11.32 0.80 -7.68
C ILE A 148 10.75 -0.55 -7.26
N TRP A 149 9.89 -0.56 -6.26
CA TRP A 149 9.13 -1.75 -5.85
C TRP A 149 7.72 -1.33 -5.43
N SER A 150 6.76 -2.24 -5.60
CA SER A 150 5.38 -2.04 -5.19
C SER A 150 4.74 -3.42 -5.01
N ILE A 151 4.10 -3.63 -3.86
CA ILE A 151 3.42 -4.88 -3.52
C ILE A 151 2.04 -4.59 -2.95
N ARG A 152 1.11 -5.51 -3.21
CA ARG A 152 -0.23 -5.52 -2.65
C ARG A 152 -0.54 -6.94 -2.19
N TYR A 153 -0.96 -7.07 -0.93
CA TYR A 153 -1.25 -8.35 -0.30
C TYR A 153 -2.73 -8.75 -0.50
N ALA A 154 -3.07 -9.99 -0.13
CA ALA A 154 -4.41 -10.55 -0.34
C ALA A 154 -5.50 -9.85 0.51
N ASP A 155 -5.13 -9.31 1.66
CA ASP A 155 -5.96 -8.44 2.53
C ASP A 155 -6.26 -7.06 1.91
N SER A 156 -5.73 -6.80 0.71
CA SER A 156 -5.78 -5.56 -0.07
C SER A 156 -4.84 -4.43 0.37
N SER A 157 -4.07 -4.62 1.45
CA SER A 157 -3.03 -3.68 1.91
C SER A 157 -1.90 -3.54 0.88
N SER A 158 -1.19 -2.41 0.91
CA SER A 158 -0.12 -2.14 -0.06
C SER A 158 0.98 -1.23 0.48
N CYS A 159 2.18 -1.46 -0.03
CA CYS A 159 3.35 -0.63 0.23
C CYS A 159 4.24 -0.55 -1.01
N SER A 160 5.02 0.53 -1.10
CA SER A 160 5.90 0.77 -2.24
C SER A 160 7.04 1.74 -1.91
N GLY A 161 8.04 1.76 -2.77
CA GLY A 161 9.16 2.68 -2.65
C GLY A 161 10.35 2.36 -3.55
N THR A 162 11.54 2.48 -2.98
CA THR A 162 12.85 2.31 -3.66
C THR A 162 13.68 1.27 -2.91
N ALA A 163 14.76 0.75 -3.49
CA ALA A 163 15.64 -0.22 -2.82
C ALA A 163 17.05 0.32 -2.57
N VAL A 164 17.65 -0.13 -1.48
CA VAL A 164 19.09 -0.01 -1.17
C VAL A 164 19.67 -1.42 -1.02
N THR A 165 20.99 -1.57 -1.12
CA THR A 165 21.69 -2.72 -0.54
C THR A 165 22.27 -2.32 0.80
N ASP A 166 22.17 -3.17 1.82
CA ASP A 166 22.85 -3.00 3.10
C ASP A 166 23.08 -4.36 3.78
N ILE A 167 23.72 -4.38 4.95
CA ILE A 167 24.00 -5.59 5.71
C ILE A 167 22.79 -5.93 6.58
N LEU A 168 22.15 -7.07 6.33
CA LEU A 168 21.06 -7.62 7.15
C LEU A 168 21.63 -8.63 8.15
N ARG A 169 21.21 -8.55 9.42
CA ARG A 169 21.63 -9.49 10.48
C ARG A 169 20.44 -10.05 11.24
N LEU A 170 20.46 -11.36 11.50
CA LEU A 170 19.44 -12.12 12.20
C LEU A 170 20.08 -13.34 12.88
N GLY A 171 19.83 -13.55 14.17
CA GLY A 171 20.65 -14.45 15.00
C GLY A 171 22.13 -14.06 14.95
N ASP A 172 23.03 -15.05 14.88
CA ASP A 172 24.47 -14.84 14.61
C ASP A 172 24.79 -14.65 13.09
N ILE A 173 23.81 -14.70 12.17
CA ILE A 173 24.02 -14.56 10.72
C ILE A 173 24.13 -13.08 10.32
N SER A 174 25.05 -12.77 9.39
CA SER A 174 25.19 -11.46 8.73
C SER A 174 25.28 -11.64 7.21
N ILE A 175 24.28 -11.13 6.50
CA ILE A 175 24.13 -11.22 5.04
C ILE A 175 24.58 -9.89 4.43
N GLU A 176 25.67 -9.92 3.67
CA GLU A 176 26.24 -8.71 3.06
C GLU A 176 25.47 -8.33 1.78
N ASN A 177 25.28 -7.03 1.55
CA ASN A 177 24.61 -6.47 0.37
C ASN A 177 23.18 -7.00 0.12
N GLN A 178 22.44 -7.39 1.16
CA GLN A 178 21.02 -7.72 1.04
C GLN A 178 20.25 -6.52 0.50
N ALA A 179 19.37 -6.74 -0.49
CA ALA A 179 18.43 -5.71 -0.93
C ALA A 179 17.41 -5.43 0.19
N VAL A 180 17.30 -4.16 0.56
CA VAL A 180 16.36 -3.63 1.55
C VAL A 180 15.44 -2.64 0.85
N GLU A 181 14.17 -3.00 0.79
CA GLU A 181 13.12 -2.28 0.07
C GLU A 181 12.55 -1.19 0.99
N VAL A 182 13.07 0.03 0.85
CA VAL A 182 12.75 1.14 1.74
C VAL A 182 11.42 1.78 1.34
N ALA A 183 10.42 1.64 2.21
CA ALA A 183 9.06 2.12 1.95
C ALA A 183 9.02 3.65 1.95
N THR A 184 8.40 4.21 0.91
CA THR A 184 8.01 5.63 0.81
C THR A 184 6.49 5.80 0.97
N TYR A 185 5.73 4.73 0.76
CA TYR A 185 4.27 4.67 0.99
C TYR A 185 3.86 3.36 1.69
N LEU A 186 2.86 3.48 2.56
CA LEU A 186 2.14 2.40 3.25
C LEU A 186 0.64 2.72 3.21
N SER A 187 -0.23 1.73 3.02
CA SER A 187 -1.68 1.85 3.24
C SER A 187 -2.03 2.00 4.72
N LEU A 188 -3.17 2.61 5.06
CA LEU A 188 -3.54 2.82 6.47
C LEU A 188 -3.69 1.54 7.30
N SER A 189 -3.95 0.38 6.70
CA SER A 189 -3.87 -0.92 7.39
C SER A 189 -2.46 -1.18 7.90
N LEU A 190 -1.45 -1.15 7.03
CA LEU A 190 -0.03 -1.34 7.41
C LEU A 190 0.46 -0.31 8.44
N VAL A 191 -0.16 0.87 8.53
CA VAL A 191 0.14 1.88 9.59
C VAL A 191 -0.60 1.59 10.90
N SER A 192 -1.78 0.98 10.86
CA SER A 192 -2.60 0.66 12.05
C SER A 192 -2.19 -0.67 12.70
N ASP A 193 -1.85 -1.67 11.88
CA ASP A 193 -1.45 -3.01 12.33
C ASP A 193 0.08 -3.12 12.52
N GLY A 194 0.84 -2.32 11.77
CA GLY A 194 2.31 -2.29 11.75
C GLY A 194 2.99 -1.59 12.93
N ASP A 195 2.23 -1.09 13.91
CA ASP A 195 2.76 -0.68 15.23
C ASP A 195 3.63 -1.79 15.87
N THR A 196 3.37 -3.06 15.50
CA THR A 196 4.14 -4.24 15.94
C THR A 196 5.12 -4.78 14.89
N SER A 197 4.85 -4.58 13.59
CA SER A 197 5.69 -5.04 12.47
C SER A 197 6.10 -3.89 11.54
N GLN A 198 7.38 -3.54 11.57
CA GLN A 198 8.00 -2.48 10.79
C GLN A 198 8.46 -2.94 9.39
N GLY A 199 7.96 -4.08 8.89
CA GLY A 199 8.33 -4.62 7.58
C GLY A 199 8.03 -6.10 7.42
N ILE A 200 8.30 -6.63 6.23
CA ILE A 200 8.24 -8.07 5.93
C ILE A 200 9.58 -8.52 5.36
N LEU A 201 9.99 -9.72 5.73
CA LEU A 201 11.15 -10.44 5.20
C LEU A 201 10.64 -11.68 4.45
N GLY A 202 10.58 -11.57 3.13
CA GLY A 202 10.18 -12.66 2.24
C GLY A 202 11.18 -13.83 2.22
N LEU A 203 10.65 -15.03 2.41
CA LEU A 203 11.33 -16.33 2.47
C LEU A 203 10.81 -17.32 1.41
N GLY A 204 9.96 -16.86 0.48
CA GLY A 204 9.70 -17.53 -0.79
C GLY A 204 10.91 -17.51 -1.74
N PHE A 205 10.71 -17.95 -2.98
CA PHE A 205 11.77 -18.00 -3.98
C PHE A 205 11.90 -16.65 -4.72
N SER A 206 13.13 -16.24 -5.05
CA SER A 206 13.43 -14.88 -5.57
C SER A 206 12.76 -14.51 -6.90
N ASN A 207 12.16 -15.47 -7.62
CA ASN A 207 11.34 -15.19 -8.81
C ASN A 207 10.02 -14.44 -8.49
N LEU A 208 9.58 -14.39 -7.22
CA LEU A 208 8.43 -13.57 -6.81
C LEU A 208 8.75 -12.08 -6.62
N ASN A 209 10.00 -11.69 -6.36
CA ASN A 209 10.37 -10.35 -5.91
C ASN A 209 9.86 -9.22 -6.86
N LYS A 210 9.41 -8.09 -6.30
CA LYS A 210 8.77 -6.96 -6.98
C LYS A 210 9.71 -5.83 -7.36
N VAL A 211 10.98 -5.85 -6.97
CA VAL A 211 11.95 -4.81 -7.38
C VAL A 211 12.13 -4.80 -8.90
N ARG A 212 12.00 -3.64 -9.52
CA ARG A 212 12.19 -3.40 -10.97
C ARG A 212 13.21 -2.28 -11.18
N PRO A 213 13.95 -2.26 -12.30
CA PRO A 213 13.86 -3.19 -13.44
C PRO A 213 14.45 -4.59 -13.18
N TYR A 214 15.29 -4.76 -12.15
CA TYR A 214 15.93 -6.03 -11.82
C TYR A 214 15.42 -6.58 -10.48
N PRO A 215 14.74 -7.75 -10.47
CA PRO A 215 14.37 -8.45 -9.23
C PRO A 215 15.60 -8.73 -8.36
N GLN A 216 15.40 -8.67 -7.05
CA GLN A 216 16.45 -8.92 -6.06
C GLN A 216 16.34 -10.32 -5.45
N LYS A 217 17.37 -10.73 -4.72
CA LYS A 217 17.41 -12.01 -3.99
C LYS A 217 16.78 -11.90 -2.61
N THR A 218 16.08 -12.94 -2.20
CA THR A 218 15.66 -13.15 -0.81
C THR A 218 16.87 -13.41 0.10
N PRO A 219 16.74 -13.16 1.42
CA PRO A 219 17.80 -13.44 2.39
C PRO A 219 18.34 -14.86 2.33
N ILE A 220 17.49 -15.89 2.16
CA ILE A 220 17.94 -17.29 2.09
C ILE A 220 18.78 -17.57 0.81
N ASP A 221 18.38 -17.05 -0.35
CA ASP A 221 19.15 -17.14 -1.61
C ASP A 221 20.49 -16.39 -1.55
N ASN A 222 20.62 -15.43 -0.63
CA ASN A 222 21.86 -14.73 -0.34
C ASN A 222 22.72 -15.51 0.69
N MET A 223 22.16 -16.04 1.77
CA MET A 223 22.87 -16.90 2.73
C MET A 223 23.54 -18.10 2.03
N VAL A 224 22.82 -18.78 1.13
CA VAL A 224 23.35 -19.90 0.33
C VAL A 224 24.48 -19.45 -0.58
N ALA A 225 24.31 -18.31 -1.27
CA ALA A 225 25.32 -17.80 -2.21
C ALA A 225 26.60 -17.29 -1.51
N GLN A 226 26.48 -16.75 -0.29
CA GLN A 226 27.58 -16.24 0.53
C GLN A 226 28.23 -17.34 1.39
N LYS A 227 27.50 -18.45 1.63
CA LYS A 227 27.85 -19.58 2.50
C LYS A 227 27.81 -19.24 3.99
N ASP A 228 26.85 -18.41 4.35
CA ASP A 228 26.56 -18.05 5.74
C ASP A 228 25.89 -19.22 6.49
N ILE A 229 25.32 -20.17 5.75
CA ILE A 229 24.76 -21.44 6.24
C ILE A 229 25.49 -22.65 5.63
N PRO A 230 25.48 -23.83 6.27
CA PRO A 230 26.21 -25.00 5.80
C PRO A 230 25.63 -25.57 4.50
N GLN A 231 26.48 -25.97 3.55
CA GLN A 231 26.06 -26.53 2.25
C GLN A 231 25.19 -27.80 2.36
N ASN A 232 25.32 -28.57 3.44
CA ASN A 232 24.49 -29.75 3.72
C ASN A 232 23.17 -29.42 4.47
N GLN A 233 22.92 -28.15 4.75
CA GLN A 233 21.76 -27.59 5.46
C GLN A 233 21.39 -26.24 4.81
N GLU A 234 21.25 -26.20 3.48
CA GLU A 234 20.78 -25.02 2.74
C GLU A 234 19.26 -24.85 2.90
N LEU A 235 18.86 -24.60 4.16
CA LEU A 235 17.48 -24.66 4.64
C LEU A 235 17.22 -23.66 5.76
N PHE A 236 15.94 -23.44 6.06
CA PHE A 236 15.48 -22.85 7.31
C PHE A 236 14.32 -23.66 7.90
N THR A 237 13.94 -23.38 9.14
CA THR A 237 12.85 -24.07 9.84
C THR A 237 11.90 -23.09 10.49
N CYS A 238 10.65 -23.48 10.68
CA CYS A 238 9.61 -22.71 11.36
C CYS A 238 8.97 -23.53 12.48
N TYR A 239 8.94 -22.95 13.69
CA TYR A 239 8.21 -23.42 14.85
C TYR A 239 7.29 -22.29 15.32
N LEU A 240 5.97 -22.47 15.23
CA LEU A 240 4.99 -21.50 15.75
C LEU A 240 4.23 -22.11 16.93
N GLY A 241 4.26 -21.48 18.09
CA GLY A 241 3.29 -21.70 19.18
C GLY A 241 2.10 -20.75 19.06
N SER A 242 1.11 -20.91 19.93
CA SER A 242 -0.09 -20.09 20.05
C SER A 242 -0.16 -19.38 21.41
N TYR A 243 -0.89 -18.25 21.47
CA TYR A 243 -1.32 -17.65 22.75
C TYR A 243 -2.10 -18.63 23.64
N LYS A 244 -2.71 -19.66 23.05
CA LYS A 244 -3.50 -20.70 23.73
C LYS A 244 -2.61 -21.56 24.63
N ASP A 245 -1.37 -21.81 24.22
CA ASP A 245 -0.38 -22.69 24.86
C ASP A 245 0.44 -21.97 25.95
N ALA A 246 0.01 -20.79 26.40
CA ALA A 246 0.71 -20.01 27.43
C ALA A 246 0.92 -20.78 28.76
N ASN A 247 0.11 -21.82 29.01
CA ASN A 247 0.21 -22.69 30.19
C ASN A 247 0.99 -24.00 29.94
N ASP A 248 1.31 -24.33 28.69
CA ASP A 248 2.02 -25.55 28.31
C ASP A 248 3.54 -25.40 28.52
N PRO A 249 4.32 -26.50 28.54
CA PRO A 249 5.74 -26.46 28.93
C PRO A 249 6.65 -25.56 28.08
N VAL A 250 6.22 -25.20 26.87
CA VAL A 250 6.91 -24.28 25.95
C VAL A 250 6.32 -22.86 25.94
N HIS A 251 5.23 -22.61 26.67
CA HIS A 251 4.60 -21.29 26.85
C HIS A 251 4.29 -20.53 25.54
N GLY A 252 3.81 -21.22 24.49
CA GLY A 252 3.48 -20.62 23.19
C GLY A 252 4.67 -20.01 22.44
N GLN A 253 5.92 -20.37 22.77
CA GLN A 253 7.11 -19.80 22.13
C GLN A 253 7.19 -20.18 20.63
N SER A 254 7.56 -19.19 19.81
CA SER A 254 7.78 -19.34 18.36
C SER A 254 9.22 -19.00 18.00
N PHE A 255 9.79 -19.68 17.00
CA PHE A 255 11.12 -19.38 16.49
C PHE A 255 11.34 -19.91 15.07
N PHE A 256 12.32 -19.31 14.40
CA PHE A 256 12.90 -19.83 13.16
C PHE A 256 14.34 -20.29 13.43
N THR A 257 14.85 -21.23 12.63
CA THR A 257 16.29 -21.52 12.57
C THR A 257 16.77 -21.49 11.12
N PHE A 258 18.01 -21.09 10.89
CA PHE A 258 18.61 -21.03 9.55
C PHE A 258 19.87 -21.90 9.52
N GLY A 259 20.10 -22.66 8.46
CA GLY A 259 21.30 -23.48 8.35
C GLY A 259 21.41 -24.66 9.33
N ASN A 260 20.37 -24.95 10.10
CA ASN A 260 20.32 -26.08 11.02
C ASN A 260 18.87 -26.57 11.23
N ILE A 261 18.70 -27.74 11.86
CA ILE A 261 17.41 -28.27 12.32
C ILE A 261 17.50 -28.45 13.85
N ASP A 262 16.42 -28.15 14.57
CA ASP A 262 16.29 -28.43 16.00
C ASP A 262 15.98 -29.92 16.23
N GLU A 263 17.04 -30.67 16.52
CA GLU A 263 16.96 -32.08 16.87
C GLU A 263 16.25 -32.34 18.21
N GLU A 264 16.24 -31.40 19.17
CA GLU A 264 15.51 -31.60 20.43
C GLU A 264 13.99 -31.55 20.18
N VAL A 265 13.52 -30.61 19.34
CA VAL A 265 12.13 -30.58 18.86
C VAL A 265 11.80 -31.86 18.10
N VAL A 266 12.59 -32.26 17.10
CA VAL A 266 12.32 -33.47 16.30
C VAL A 266 12.25 -34.71 17.19
N ASN A 267 13.23 -34.93 18.07
CA ASN A 267 13.25 -36.09 18.96
C ASN A 267 12.09 -36.06 19.99
N SER A 268 11.62 -34.89 20.43
CA SER A 268 10.49 -34.78 21.36
C SER A 268 9.18 -35.35 20.78
N THR A 269 8.99 -35.27 19.46
CA THR A 269 7.80 -35.83 18.76
C THR A 269 7.77 -37.36 18.73
N GLY A 270 8.91 -38.03 18.98
CA GLY A 270 9.07 -39.47 18.79
C GLY A 270 8.94 -39.94 17.33
N LYS A 271 8.95 -39.02 16.36
CA LYS A 271 8.79 -39.28 14.91
C LYS A 271 10.06 -38.89 14.15
N GLN A 272 9.99 -38.93 12.83
CA GLN A 272 11.01 -38.44 11.90
C GLN A 272 10.37 -37.40 10.98
N ILE A 273 11.18 -36.51 10.41
CA ILE A 273 10.71 -35.52 9.44
C ILE A 273 10.30 -36.25 8.16
N SER A 274 9.08 -35.97 7.69
CA SER A 274 8.56 -36.47 6.43
C SER A 274 8.69 -35.38 5.36
N TYR A 275 9.44 -35.65 4.30
CA TYR A 275 9.69 -34.71 3.21
C TYR A 275 8.77 -34.94 2.00
N THR A 276 8.38 -33.85 1.35
CA THR A 276 7.72 -33.83 0.03
C THR A 276 8.45 -32.87 -0.91
N PRO A 277 8.56 -33.17 -2.22
CA PRO A 277 9.10 -32.23 -3.20
C PRO A 277 8.32 -30.91 -3.24
N VAL A 278 9.00 -29.83 -3.63
CA VAL A 278 8.44 -28.48 -3.80
C VAL A 278 8.52 -28.04 -5.26
N ASN A 279 7.47 -27.38 -5.74
CA ASN A 279 7.38 -26.80 -7.08
C ASN A 279 7.54 -25.26 -7.02
N ASP A 280 8.77 -24.78 -7.20
CA ASP A 280 9.12 -23.36 -7.15
C ASP A 280 8.76 -22.57 -8.43
N THR A 281 8.03 -23.18 -9.39
CA THR A 281 7.67 -22.53 -10.66
C THR A 281 6.79 -21.29 -10.45
N SER A 282 5.90 -21.31 -9.44
CA SER A 282 5.11 -20.16 -9.02
C SER A 282 5.87 -19.22 -8.06
N GLY A 283 7.04 -19.63 -7.59
CA GLY A 283 7.90 -18.96 -6.62
C GLY A 283 7.49 -19.12 -5.15
N HIS A 284 6.45 -19.90 -4.86
CA HIS A 284 6.01 -20.25 -3.51
C HIS A 284 6.50 -21.64 -3.10
N TRP A 285 6.40 -21.96 -1.80
CA TRP A 285 6.62 -23.29 -1.25
C TRP A 285 5.44 -24.23 -1.53
N GLN A 286 5.18 -24.51 -2.82
CA GLN A 286 4.06 -25.31 -3.31
C GLN A 286 4.37 -26.82 -3.28
N PHE A 287 3.46 -27.64 -2.74
CA PHE A 287 3.61 -29.10 -2.62
C PHE A 287 2.26 -29.83 -2.85
N ASP A 288 2.33 -31.15 -3.07
CA ASP A 288 1.14 -31.99 -3.30
C ASP A 288 0.33 -32.22 -2.00
N SER A 289 -0.99 -32.09 -2.06
CA SER A 289 -1.92 -32.29 -0.95
C SER A 289 -3.13 -33.11 -1.40
N GLU A 290 -2.87 -34.33 -1.87
CA GLU A 290 -3.84 -35.18 -2.57
C GLU A 290 -4.94 -35.82 -1.71
N PHE A 291 -5.05 -35.52 -0.42
CA PHE A 291 -6.19 -35.98 0.39
C PHE A 291 -6.48 -35.12 1.62
N ILE A 292 -7.68 -35.29 2.15
CA ILE A 292 -8.12 -34.84 3.47
C ILE A 292 -8.92 -35.96 4.13
N THR A 293 -8.85 -36.07 5.46
CA THR A 293 -9.54 -37.09 6.27
C THR A 293 -10.36 -36.38 7.34
N ILE A 294 -11.69 -36.54 7.31
CA ILE A 294 -12.61 -35.92 8.28
C ILE A 294 -13.30 -37.04 9.06
N ASN A 295 -13.09 -37.09 10.38
CA ASN A 295 -13.59 -38.15 11.27
C ASN A 295 -13.31 -39.58 10.75
N GLY A 296 -12.09 -39.80 10.23
CA GLY A 296 -11.65 -41.07 9.64
C GLY A 296 -12.14 -41.34 8.22
N ARG A 297 -13.02 -40.50 7.66
CA ARG A 297 -13.42 -40.58 6.24
C ARG A 297 -12.42 -39.82 5.37
N LYS A 298 -11.58 -40.58 4.65
CA LYS A 298 -10.62 -40.04 3.68
C LYS A 298 -11.30 -39.69 2.35
N THR A 299 -11.03 -38.49 1.85
CA THR A 299 -11.43 -37.95 0.55
C THR A 299 -10.17 -37.64 -0.26
N THR A 300 -10.02 -38.29 -1.41
CA THR A 300 -8.88 -38.11 -2.33
C THR A 300 -9.11 -36.95 -3.31
N ARG A 301 -8.06 -36.19 -3.59
CA ARG A 301 -8.01 -35.01 -4.45
C ARG A 301 -6.80 -35.11 -5.41
N PRO A 302 -6.80 -36.00 -6.42
CA PRO A 302 -5.63 -36.20 -7.27
C PRO A 302 -5.19 -34.90 -7.98
N GLY A 303 -3.89 -34.60 -7.98
CA GLY A 303 -3.32 -33.37 -8.53
C GLY A 303 -3.61 -32.09 -7.74
N ASN A 304 -4.19 -32.16 -6.54
CA ASN A 304 -4.41 -30.99 -5.69
C ASN A 304 -3.11 -30.59 -4.97
N THR A 305 -2.73 -29.31 -5.04
CA THR A 305 -1.56 -28.75 -4.34
C THR A 305 -1.94 -27.74 -3.25
N ALA A 306 -1.02 -27.40 -2.37
CA ALA A 306 -1.09 -26.26 -1.44
C ALA A 306 0.26 -25.54 -1.33
N ILE A 307 0.28 -24.32 -0.80
CA ILE A 307 1.51 -23.61 -0.39
C ILE A 307 1.65 -23.60 1.14
N ALA A 308 2.88 -23.62 1.66
CA ALA A 308 3.17 -23.33 3.08
C ALA A 308 3.54 -21.86 3.25
N ASP A 309 2.78 -21.12 4.08
CA ASP A 309 2.77 -19.65 4.07
C ASP A 309 2.72 -19.02 5.47
N THR A 310 3.87 -18.62 6.02
CA THR A 310 3.96 -17.87 7.30
C THR A 310 3.50 -16.41 7.21
N GLY A 311 3.10 -15.93 6.02
CA GLY A 311 2.45 -14.63 5.83
C GLY A 311 0.93 -14.69 5.98
N SER A 312 0.33 -15.88 6.07
CA SER A 312 -1.12 -16.08 6.14
C SER A 312 -1.57 -16.65 7.49
N THR A 313 -2.44 -15.93 8.21
CA THR A 313 -2.99 -16.36 9.52
C THR A 313 -3.76 -17.69 9.46
N LEU A 314 -4.58 -17.88 8.44
CA LEU A 314 -5.58 -18.96 8.36
C LEU A 314 -5.20 -20.03 7.33
N MET A 315 -5.88 -21.17 7.41
CA MET A 315 -5.76 -22.25 6.43
C MET A 315 -6.89 -22.17 5.41
N TYR A 316 -6.58 -21.93 4.14
CA TYR A 316 -7.57 -21.79 3.08
C TYR A 316 -7.62 -23.04 2.18
N ILE A 317 -8.79 -23.68 2.08
CA ILE A 317 -9.02 -24.87 1.25
C ILE A 317 -10.38 -24.83 0.55
N ASP A 318 -10.61 -25.76 -0.40
CA ASP A 318 -11.85 -25.85 -1.19
C ASP A 318 -13.11 -25.73 -0.33
N ASP A 319 -14.02 -24.81 -0.67
CA ASP A 319 -15.17 -24.41 0.16
C ASP A 319 -16.08 -25.61 0.52
N SER A 320 -16.17 -26.59 -0.37
CA SER A 320 -16.91 -27.84 -0.16
C SER A 320 -16.32 -28.75 0.92
N LEU A 321 -15.02 -28.64 1.21
CA LEU A 321 -14.33 -29.37 2.28
C LEU A 321 -14.47 -28.62 3.60
N VAL A 322 -14.37 -27.28 3.58
CA VAL A 322 -14.64 -26.39 4.71
C VAL A 322 -16.06 -26.65 5.23
N ALA A 323 -17.05 -26.66 4.34
CA ALA A 323 -18.43 -27.02 4.67
C ALA A 323 -18.55 -28.45 5.24
N GLN A 324 -17.78 -29.42 4.76
CA GLN A 324 -17.74 -30.79 5.32
C GLN A 324 -17.07 -30.88 6.70
N ILE A 325 -16.17 -29.95 7.04
CA ILE A 325 -15.58 -29.85 8.39
C ILE A 325 -16.62 -29.26 9.34
N TYR A 326 -17.05 -28.01 9.12
CA TYR A 326 -17.90 -27.30 10.10
C TYR A 326 -19.31 -27.87 10.21
N SER A 327 -19.87 -28.50 9.16
CA SER A 327 -21.18 -29.18 9.30
C SER A 327 -21.18 -30.38 10.26
N THR A 328 -20.01 -30.83 10.72
CA THR A 328 -19.91 -31.80 11.83
C THR A 328 -20.03 -31.16 13.23
N ILE A 329 -19.81 -29.86 13.35
CA ILE A 329 -19.80 -29.11 14.62
C ILE A 329 -21.23 -28.60 14.90
N PRO A 330 -21.88 -28.99 16.03
CA PRO A 330 -23.25 -28.60 16.33
C PRO A 330 -23.47 -27.08 16.36
N GLY A 331 -24.35 -26.58 15.50
CA GLY A 331 -24.73 -25.17 15.45
C GLY A 331 -23.76 -24.25 14.69
N ALA A 332 -22.69 -24.80 14.10
CA ALA A 332 -21.80 -24.07 13.21
C ALA A 332 -22.51 -23.65 11.90
N ARG A 333 -22.12 -22.50 11.37
CA ARG A 333 -22.76 -21.83 10.22
C ARG A 333 -21.89 -20.69 9.68
N GLN A 334 -22.13 -20.30 8.44
CA GLN A 334 -21.58 -19.06 7.89
C GLN A 334 -22.31 -17.84 8.46
N VAL A 335 -21.59 -16.75 8.75
CA VAL A 335 -22.18 -15.47 9.18
C VAL A 335 -21.53 -14.29 8.44
N PRO A 336 -22.27 -13.54 7.58
CA PRO A 336 -23.63 -13.83 7.09
C PRO A 336 -23.70 -15.15 6.30
N PRO A 337 -24.88 -15.60 5.84
CA PRO A 337 -24.96 -16.62 4.80
C PRO A 337 -24.03 -16.28 3.63
N ASP A 338 -23.36 -17.30 3.08
CA ASP A 338 -22.30 -17.19 2.08
C ASP A 338 -21.03 -16.40 2.53
N GLY A 339 -20.90 -16.08 3.82
CA GLY A 339 -19.71 -15.49 4.46
C GLY A 339 -18.77 -16.53 5.13
N PRO A 340 -17.83 -16.10 5.99
CA PRO A 340 -16.91 -17.00 6.70
C PRO A 340 -17.65 -17.85 7.74
N TRP A 341 -17.02 -18.97 8.13
CA TRP A 341 -17.56 -19.95 9.06
C TRP A 341 -17.37 -19.56 10.52
N TYR A 342 -18.38 -19.88 11.33
CA TYR A 342 -18.37 -19.72 12.77
C TYR A 342 -18.96 -20.93 13.48
N PHE A 343 -18.56 -21.17 14.73
CA PHE A 343 -19.19 -22.17 15.61
C PHE A 343 -19.46 -21.64 17.03
N PRO A 344 -20.37 -22.26 17.81
CA PRO A 344 -20.72 -21.76 19.14
C PRO A 344 -19.55 -21.84 20.13
N ALA A 345 -19.29 -20.77 20.89
CA ALA A 345 -18.21 -20.70 21.87
C ALA A 345 -18.33 -21.68 23.07
N ASN A 346 -19.49 -22.35 23.21
CA ASN A 346 -19.71 -23.41 24.19
C ASN A 346 -19.47 -24.83 23.62
N SER A 347 -18.91 -24.96 22.41
CA SER A 347 -18.54 -26.25 21.81
C SER A 347 -17.34 -26.86 22.54
N THR A 348 -17.32 -28.18 22.70
CA THR A 348 -16.32 -28.91 23.48
C THR A 348 -15.38 -29.75 22.60
N ALA A 349 -14.33 -30.32 23.21
CA ALA A 349 -13.46 -31.30 22.54
C ALA A 349 -14.19 -32.54 22.00
N GLY A 350 -15.39 -32.86 22.50
CA GLY A 350 -16.24 -33.92 21.97
C GLY A 350 -17.04 -33.53 20.73
N ASP A 351 -17.27 -32.24 20.52
CA ASP A 351 -18.07 -31.69 19.42
C ASP A 351 -17.21 -31.41 18.17
N MET A 352 -15.90 -31.21 18.34
CA MET A 352 -14.97 -30.94 17.25
C MET A 352 -14.58 -32.21 16.47
N PRO A 353 -14.51 -32.17 15.12
CA PRO A 353 -14.02 -33.29 14.33
C PRO A 353 -12.53 -33.58 14.56
N MET A 354 -12.10 -34.75 14.09
CA MET A 354 -10.71 -35.01 13.72
C MET A 354 -10.52 -34.63 12.26
N VAL A 355 -9.61 -33.70 11.96
CA VAL A 355 -9.26 -33.29 10.59
C VAL A 355 -7.80 -33.63 10.34
N GLY A 356 -7.54 -34.46 9.32
CA GLY A 356 -6.20 -34.77 8.82
C GLY A 356 -6.04 -34.25 7.39
N ILE A 357 -4.89 -33.67 7.06
CA ILE A 357 -4.58 -33.09 5.75
C ILE A 357 -3.30 -33.70 5.17
N ALA A 358 -3.22 -33.82 3.84
CA ALA A 358 -2.04 -34.34 3.16
C ALA A 358 -0.93 -33.29 3.03
N VAL A 359 0.30 -33.70 3.33
CA VAL A 359 1.57 -33.05 2.95
C VAL A 359 2.42 -34.10 2.21
N GLY A 360 2.38 -34.04 0.88
CA GLY A 360 2.76 -35.15 0.02
C GLY A 360 1.97 -36.42 0.38
N GLY A 361 2.68 -37.51 0.66
CA GLY A 361 2.09 -38.76 1.16
C GLY A 361 1.73 -38.78 2.65
N THR A 362 2.09 -37.75 3.42
CA THR A 362 1.98 -37.73 4.89
C THR A 362 0.65 -37.15 5.34
N GLU A 363 0.00 -37.75 6.35
CA GLU A 363 -1.19 -37.18 7.00
C GLU A 363 -0.78 -36.39 8.24
N ILE A 364 -1.11 -35.09 8.28
CA ILE A 364 -0.94 -34.18 9.41
C ILE A 364 -2.32 -33.89 10.00
N ILE A 365 -2.49 -34.06 11.30
CA ILE A 365 -3.70 -33.74 12.05
C ILE A 365 -3.70 -32.25 12.42
N ILE A 366 -4.82 -31.58 12.19
CA ILE A 366 -5.10 -30.24 12.71
C ILE A 366 -5.69 -30.39 14.12
N GLU A 367 -5.10 -29.70 15.08
CA GLU A 367 -5.50 -29.74 16.48
C GLU A 367 -6.78 -28.94 16.74
N LYS A 368 -7.59 -29.38 17.71
CA LYS A 368 -9.00 -28.99 17.76
C LYS A 368 -9.21 -27.52 18.12
N GLU A 369 -8.24 -26.90 18.80
CA GLU A 369 -8.25 -25.46 19.08
C GLU A 369 -7.79 -24.60 17.91
N HIS A 370 -7.19 -25.19 16.88
CA HIS A 370 -6.81 -24.49 15.64
C HIS A 370 -7.93 -24.58 14.58
N LEU A 371 -8.97 -25.40 14.80
CA LEU A 371 -10.22 -25.33 14.04
C LEU A 371 -11.01 -24.04 14.29
N GLY A 372 -10.72 -23.31 15.37
CA GLY A 372 -11.25 -21.97 15.65
C GLY A 372 -10.14 -20.97 15.88
N TYR A 373 -10.20 -19.83 15.20
CA TYR A 373 -9.22 -18.77 15.33
C TYR A 373 -9.43 -17.99 16.64
N ALA A 374 -10.46 -17.12 16.69
CA ALA A 374 -10.72 -16.19 17.78
C ALA A 374 -12.23 -16.05 18.09
N PHE A 375 -12.56 -15.62 19.31
CA PHE A 375 -13.94 -15.28 19.71
C PHE A 375 -14.35 -13.90 19.16
N ASP A 376 -15.43 -13.86 18.37
CA ASP A 376 -16.03 -12.63 17.87
C ASP A 376 -17.13 -12.11 18.83
N ASN A 377 -16.86 -10.94 19.41
CA ASN A 377 -17.78 -10.23 20.29
C ASN A 377 -19.07 -9.75 19.61
N GLN A 378 -19.11 -9.64 18.27
CA GLN A 378 -20.28 -9.16 17.52
C GLN A 378 -21.32 -10.27 17.30
N THR A 379 -20.86 -11.47 16.91
CA THR A 379 -21.73 -12.65 16.70
C THR A 379 -21.92 -13.52 17.95
N GLY A 380 -20.99 -13.45 18.92
CA GLY A 380 -20.96 -14.33 20.09
C GLY A 380 -20.51 -15.76 19.77
N LEU A 381 -19.70 -15.92 18.71
CA LEU A 381 -19.25 -17.19 18.16
C LEU A 381 -17.71 -17.22 18.03
N ILE A 382 -17.14 -18.39 17.77
CA ILE A 382 -15.73 -18.54 17.37
C ILE A 382 -15.65 -18.49 15.84
N PHE A 383 -14.76 -17.66 15.32
CA PHE A 383 -14.41 -17.57 13.89
C PHE A 383 -13.60 -18.80 13.45
N GLY A 384 -13.82 -19.31 12.24
CA GLY A 384 -13.14 -20.49 11.71
C GLY A 384 -11.63 -20.34 11.54
N GLY A 385 -10.85 -21.33 11.98
CA GLY A 385 -9.41 -21.36 11.71
C GLY A 385 -9.07 -21.80 10.27
N ILE A 386 -9.94 -22.64 9.71
CA ILE A 386 -9.91 -23.11 8.32
C ILE A 386 -11.04 -22.40 7.55
N GLU A 387 -10.78 -21.81 6.39
CA GLU A 387 -11.76 -21.06 5.60
C GLU A 387 -11.73 -21.41 4.10
N GLY A 388 -12.75 -20.93 3.38
CA GLY A 388 -12.94 -21.20 1.95
C GLY A 388 -11.90 -20.52 1.05
N ASN A 389 -11.38 -21.26 0.07
CA ASN A 389 -10.54 -20.71 -1.00
C ASN A 389 -11.34 -19.95 -2.09
N MET A 390 -12.65 -19.73 -1.88
CA MET A 390 -13.56 -18.98 -2.75
C MET A 390 -13.61 -19.52 -4.19
N GLY A 391 -13.47 -20.84 -4.35
CA GLY A 391 -13.40 -21.51 -5.65
C GLY A 391 -12.16 -21.20 -6.50
N SER A 392 -11.12 -20.56 -5.93
CA SER A 392 -9.88 -20.23 -6.65
C SER A 392 -9.03 -21.45 -7.01
N GLY A 393 -9.19 -22.56 -6.26
CA GLY A 393 -8.29 -23.73 -6.34
C GLY A 393 -6.90 -23.49 -5.74
N TYR A 394 -6.65 -22.31 -5.15
CA TYR A 394 -5.38 -21.96 -4.54
C TYR A 394 -5.46 -22.24 -3.02
N ASN A 395 -4.88 -23.36 -2.60
CA ASN A 395 -4.88 -23.75 -1.19
C ASN A 395 -3.66 -23.16 -0.46
N VAL A 396 -3.90 -22.53 0.69
CA VAL A 396 -2.86 -21.86 1.50
C VAL A 396 -2.85 -22.47 2.88
N PHE A 397 -1.73 -23.07 3.27
CA PHE A 397 -1.55 -23.67 4.60
C PHE A 397 -0.76 -22.68 5.46
N GLY A 398 -1.51 -21.70 5.99
CA GLY A 398 -1.01 -20.66 6.88
C GLY A 398 -0.79 -21.10 8.33
N ASP A 399 -0.71 -20.14 9.24
CA ASP A 399 -0.34 -20.37 10.65
C ASP A 399 -1.28 -21.33 11.40
N THR A 400 -2.58 -21.34 11.07
CA THR A 400 -3.53 -22.39 11.50
C THR A 400 -3.03 -23.81 11.23
N PHE A 401 -2.34 -24.04 10.09
CA PHE A 401 -1.67 -25.31 9.78
C PHE A 401 -0.27 -25.38 10.39
N LEU A 402 0.54 -24.32 10.26
CA LEU A 402 1.97 -24.37 10.58
C LEU A 402 2.25 -24.58 12.08
N LYS A 403 1.35 -24.16 12.97
CA LYS A 403 1.47 -24.45 14.40
C LYS A 403 1.40 -25.95 14.75
N ASN A 404 0.65 -26.76 13.99
CA ASN A 404 0.55 -28.23 14.23
C ASN A 404 1.83 -29.00 13.80
N VAL A 405 2.84 -28.32 13.26
CA VAL A 405 4.07 -28.93 12.75
C VAL A 405 5.32 -28.19 13.21
N TYR A 406 6.44 -28.89 13.17
CA TYR A 406 7.74 -28.25 12.96
C TYR A 406 8.08 -28.43 11.47
N ALA A 407 8.22 -27.31 10.76
CA ALA A 407 8.37 -27.27 9.31
C ALA A 407 9.82 -26.95 8.91
N VAL A 408 10.30 -27.61 7.87
CA VAL A 408 11.68 -27.51 7.35
C VAL A 408 11.63 -27.14 5.88
N PHE A 409 12.03 -25.93 5.55
CA PHE A 409 12.03 -25.34 4.22
C PHE A 409 13.43 -25.52 3.60
N ASP A 410 13.61 -26.60 2.85
CA ASP A 410 14.91 -27.02 2.30
C ASP A 410 15.06 -26.53 0.86
N VAL A 411 15.80 -25.43 0.70
CA VAL A 411 16.06 -24.77 -0.59
C VAL A 411 17.02 -25.61 -1.42
N GLY A 412 18.09 -26.13 -0.80
CA GLY A 412 19.13 -26.90 -1.48
C GLY A 412 18.61 -28.18 -2.16
N ASN A 413 17.69 -28.90 -1.50
CA ASN A 413 17.06 -30.10 -2.07
C ASN A 413 15.66 -29.85 -2.69
N LYS A 414 15.14 -28.61 -2.62
CA LYS A 414 13.79 -28.21 -3.06
C LYS A 414 12.68 -29.10 -2.50
N GLN A 415 12.59 -29.16 -1.18
CA GLN A 415 11.61 -29.98 -0.47
C GLN A 415 11.07 -29.30 0.80
N LEU A 416 9.84 -29.64 1.17
CA LEU A 416 9.21 -29.26 2.43
C LEU A 416 9.22 -30.48 3.35
N GLY A 417 9.93 -30.39 4.47
CA GLY A 417 9.88 -31.34 5.57
C GLY A 417 8.84 -30.92 6.59
N VAL A 418 8.06 -31.88 7.10
CA VAL A 418 7.18 -31.67 8.26
C VAL A 418 7.34 -32.79 9.27
N VAL A 419 7.29 -32.44 10.57
CA VAL A 419 7.02 -33.40 11.64
C VAL A 419 5.88 -32.87 12.50
N GLN A 420 4.89 -33.73 12.75
CA GLN A 420 3.71 -33.40 13.54
C GLN A 420 4.09 -33.07 14.99
N ARG A 421 3.73 -31.87 15.45
CA ARG A 421 3.56 -31.54 16.86
C ARG A 421 2.15 -31.90 17.31
N LEU A 422 2.01 -32.25 18.58
CA LEU A 422 0.73 -32.50 19.25
C LEU A 422 0.83 -31.92 20.64
N ASP A 423 0.05 -30.89 20.94
CA ASP A 423 0.09 -30.25 22.25
C ASP A 423 -0.65 -31.07 23.32
N VAL A 424 -0.19 -30.97 24.56
CA VAL A 424 -0.63 -31.85 25.65
C VAL A 424 -1.99 -31.41 26.20
N THR A 425 -2.33 -30.12 26.04
CA THR A 425 -3.54 -29.50 26.58
C THR A 425 -4.16 -28.48 25.62
N GLN A 426 -5.23 -28.86 24.93
CA GLN A 426 -5.87 -28.04 23.88
C GLN A 426 -6.97 -27.09 24.42
N ASN A 427 -6.88 -25.78 24.13
CA ASN A 427 -7.82 -24.73 24.55
C ASN A 427 -8.82 -24.32 23.44
N ILE A 428 -9.86 -25.13 23.28
CA ILE A 428 -10.88 -24.97 22.23
C ILE A 428 -11.80 -23.75 22.42
N THR A 429 -11.81 -23.09 23.59
CA THR A 429 -12.81 -22.04 23.87
C THR A 429 -12.55 -20.71 23.16
N GLY A 430 -11.37 -20.49 22.58
CA GLY A 430 -11.01 -19.24 21.89
C GLY A 430 -11.05 -17.98 22.77
N HIS A 431 -11.13 -18.15 24.09
CA HIS A 431 -10.99 -17.06 25.04
C HIS A 431 -9.51 -16.85 25.36
N ILE A 432 -9.06 -15.60 25.24
CA ILE A 432 -7.78 -15.15 25.78
C ILE A 432 -7.76 -15.47 27.28
N PRO A 433 -6.76 -16.20 27.81
CA PRO A 433 -6.61 -16.40 29.25
C PRO A 433 -6.51 -15.04 29.96
N GLU A 434 -7.29 -14.80 31.02
CA GLU A 434 -7.13 -13.57 31.80
C GLU A 434 -5.68 -13.49 32.32
N PRO A 435 -4.99 -12.34 32.15
CA PRO A 435 -3.61 -12.20 32.61
C PRO A 435 -3.53 -12.41 34.13
N LEU A 436 -2.57 -13.22 34.57
CA LEU A 436 -2.40 -13.54 35.99
C LEU A 436 -2.17 -12.29 36.84
N ASP A 437 -3.23 -11.91 37.56
CA ASP A 437 -3.36 -10.67 38.32
C ASP A 437 -2.35 -10.63 39.50
N CYS A 438 -1.17 -10.07 39.23
CA CYS A 438 -0.03 -10.03 40.15
C CYS A 438 -0.19 -9.07 41.36
N GLU A 439 -1.42 -8.70 41.71
CA GLU A 439 -1.78 -7.95 42.93
C GLU A 439 -2.73 -8.71 43.88
N ARG A 440 -2.76 -10.06 43.87
CA ARG A 440 -3.56 -10.82 44.86
C ARG A 440 -2.95 -12.02 45.57
N ALA A 441 -1.63 -11.99 45.80
CA ALA A 441 -0.90 -13.02 46.53
C ALA A 441 -0.68 -12.76 48.05
N GLU A 442 -1.43 -11.86 48.71
CA GLU A 442 -1.29 -11.71 50.19
C GLU A 442 -2.58 -11.27 50.94
N SER A 443 -3.52 -12.20 51.18
CA SER A 443 -4.36 -12.22 52.40
C SER A 443 -5.17 -13.51 52.55
N GLY A 444 -4.58 -14.53 53.18
CA GLY A 444 -5.32 -15.73 53.57
C GLY A 444 -6.09 -15.53 54.87
N THR A 445 -7.38 -15.16 54.81
CA THR A 445 -8.25 -15.16 56.01
C THR A 445 -9.63 -15.77 55.76
N ILE A 446 -10.05 -16.66 56.65
CA ILE A 446 -11.28 -17.47 56.55
C ILE A 446 -12.54 -16.59 56.72
N LYS A 447 -13.48 -16.65 55.75
CA LYS A 447 -14.85 -16.18 55.96
C LYS A 447 -15.71 -17.28 56.58
N ASN A 448 -16.15 -17.06 57.82
CA ASN A 448 -17.32 -17.74 58.39
C ASN A 448 -18.56 -16.82 58.29
N LYS A 449 -19.76 -17.39 58.46
CA LYS A 449 -21.05 -16.74 58.19
C LYS A 449 -21.39 -15.65 59.22
N ASN A 450 -21.98 -14.53 58.77
CA ASN A 450 -23.35 -14.10 59.15
C ASN A 450 -23.70 -12.64 58.78
N ALA A 451 -24.86 -12.48 58.12
CA ALA A 451 -25.80 -11.35 58.28
C ALA A 451 -25.32 -9.93 57.81
N PRO A 452 -26.20 -8.88 57.76
CA PRO A 452 -26.38 -8.19 56.48
C PRO A 452 -26.30 -6.63 56.61
N PRO A 453 -27.09 -5.77 55.92
CA PRO A 453 -26.51 -4.77 55.01
C PRO A 453 -26.73 -3.30 55.47
N GLN A 454 -26.22 -2.30 54.72
CA GLN A 454 -27.05 -1.27 54.03
C GLN A 454 -26.27 -0.10 53.39
N LEU A 455 -26.92 0.46 52.35
CA LEU A 455 -26.89 1.84 51.79
C LEU A 455 -25.58 2.49 51.26
N LEU A 456 -25.61 2.80 49.95
CA LEU A 456 -25.66 4.15 49.32
C LEU A 456 -24.94 5.33 50.06
N PHE A 457 -24.20 6.22 49.39
CA PHE A 457 -24.66 7.04 48.24
C PHE A 457 -23.51 7.55 47.31
N PHE A 458 -23.87 8.42 46.36
CA PHE A 458 -23.12 8.89 45.18
C PHE A 458 -22.34 10.22 45.35
N SER A 459 -21.44 10.46 44.39
CA SER A 459 -21.07 11.76 43.75
C SER A 459 -19.99 12.71 44.31
N PHE A 460 -18.98 12.97 43.45
CA PHE A 460 -18.50 14.26 42.89
C PHE A 460 -18.49 15.53 43.80
N VAL A 461 -17.43 16.36 43.86
CA VAL A 461 -16.79 17.19 42.79
C VAL A 461 -15.38 17.66 43.26
N GLU A 462 -14.52 18.11 42.33
CA GLU A 462 -13.17 18.69 42.56
C GLU A 462 -13.18 20.21 42.98
N PRO A 463 -12.15 21.05 42.68
CA PRO A 463 -10.84 21.16 43.34
C PRO A 463 -10.58 22.57 43.95
N LEU A 464 -9.43 22.77 44.65
CA LEU A 464 -8.38 23.79 44.35
C LEU A 464 -7.45 24.20 45.52
N HIS A 465 -6.14 24.20 45.21
CA HIS A 465 -5.07 25.12 45.64
C HIS A 465 -4.43 25.11 47.06
N ARG A 466 -3.21 25.69 47.08
CA ARG A 466 -2.20 25.77 48.17
C ARG A 466 -2.60 26.84 49.23
N SER A 467 -2.08 26.90 50.46
CA SER A 467 -0.70 26.62 50.91
C SER A 467 -0.47 26.50 52.44
N HIS A 468 0.70 25.92 52.80
CA HIS A 468 1.57 26.17 53.98
C HIS A 468 1.30 25.66 55.43
N LEU A 469 2.26 24.82 55.89
CA LEU A 469 2.99 24.86 57.19
C LEU A 469 2.25 24.49 58.52
N LYS A 470 2.51 23.34 59.16
CA LYS A 470 3.78 23.05 59.90
C LYS A 470 3.96 21.59 60.40
N ASN A 471 5.19 21.09 60.24
CA ASN A 471 5.99 20.25 61.15
C ASN A 471 5.32 19.35 62.22
N THR A 472 5.53 18.03 62.09
CA THR A 472 5.93 17.19 63.26
C THR A 472 6.76 15.96 62.89
N MET A 473 6.45 15.28 61.77
CA MET A 473 7.00 13.95 61.47
C MET A 473 8.49 13.94 61.04
N MET A 474 8.96 14.99 60.35
CA MET A 474 10.29 15.01 59.72
C MET A 474 11.50 15.15 60.68
N ARG A 475 11.29 15.11 62.00
CA ARG A 475 12.39 15.10 63.01
C ARG A 475 12.79 13.71 63.51
N ARG A 476 12.07 12.63 63.15
CA ARG A 476 12.46 11.25 63.53
C ARG A 476 13.16 10.46 62.42
N PHE A 477 12.97 10.84 61.15
CA PHE A 477 13.58 10.14 60.01
C PHE A 477 15.08 10.46 59.85
N VAL A 478 15.45 11.74 60.01
CA VAL A 478 16.81 12.27 59.77
C VAL A 478 17.87 11.68 60.71
N ALA A 479 17.48 11.25 61.92
CA ALA A 479 18.40 10.66 62.90
C ALA A 479 18.89 9.25 62.49
N SER A 480 18.08 8.48 61.76
CA SER A 480 18.43 7.12 61.33
C SER A 480 19.40 7.14 60.14
N VAL A 481 19.08 7.93 59.12
CA VAL A 481 19.88 8.03 57.87
C VAL A 481 21.31 8.54 58.14
N GLY A 482 21.49 9.42 59.12
CA GLY A 482 22.78 10.01 59.46
C GLY A 482 23.83 9.01 59.98
N GLN A 483 23.44 7.96 60.72
CA GLN A 483 24.41 6.99 61.26
C GLN A 483 24.89 5.99 60.20
N THR A 484 24.00 5.55 59.31
CA THR A 484 24.34 4.60 58.24
C THR A 484 25.33 5.21 57.24
N LEU A 485 25.17 6.49 56.89
CA LEU A 485 26.02 7.15 55.89
C LEU A 485 27.49 7.28 56.36
N VAL A 486 27.70 7.57 57.65
CA VAL A 486 29.05 7.67 58.25
C VAL A 486 29.78 6.33 58.22
N LEU A 487 29.07 5.21 58.49
CA LEU A 487 29.65 3.87 58.45
C LEU A 487 30.07 3.46 57.03
N VAL A 488 29.27 3.79 56.01
CA VAL A 488 29.61 3.51 54.60
C VAL A 488 30.84 4.29 54.16
N VAL A 489 30.95 5.58 54.51
CA VAL A 489 32.13 6.41 54.16
C VAL A 489 33.40 5.89 54.85
N LEU A 490 33.32 5.48 56.12
CA LEU A 490 34.44 4.83 56.83
C LEU A 490 34.86 3.51 56.16
N PHE A 491 33.91 2.68 55.73
CA PHE A 491 34.21 1.41 55.06
C PHE A 491 34.90 1.63 53.70
N VAL A 492 34.43 2.59 52.90
CA VAL A 492 35.05 2.95 51.61
C VAL A 492 36.48 3.48 51.81
N LEU A 493 36.72 4.32 52.81
CA LEU A 493 38.06 4.84 53.11
C LEU A 493 39.03 3.73 53.54
N ILE A 494 38.57 2.75 54.33
CA ILE A 494 39.38 1.59 54.72
C ILE A 494 39.76 0.73 53.49
N VAL A 495 38.83 0.49 52.57
CA VAL A 495 39.10 -0.27 51.33
C VAL A 495 40.10 0.47 50.43
N ILE A 496 39.95 1.78 50.25
CA ILE A 496 40.91 2.61 49.49
C ILE A 496 42.30 2.58 50.14
N GLN A 497 42.38 2.60 51.47
CA GLN A 497 43.66 2.54 52.20
C GLN A 497 44.32 1.14 52.12
N GLN A 498 43.55 0.06 51.97
CA GLN A 498 44.08 -1.30 51.74
C GLN A 498 44.57 -1.52 50.30
N LEU A 499 43.90 -0.94 49.29
CA LEU A 499 44.33 -1.03 47.88
C LEU A 499 45.67 -0.33 47.60
N HIS A 500 46.15 0.52 48.52
CA HIS A 500 47.39 1.27 48.37
C HIS A 500 48.66 0.57 48.93
N GLN A 501 48.58 -0.71 49.35
CA GLN A 501 49.69 -1.42 50.02
C GLN A 501 50.04 -2.83 49.50
N GLN A 502 50.16 -3.04 48.17
CA GLN A 502 51.07 -4.08 47.64
C GLN A 502 51.87 -3.59 46.41
N PRO A 503 53.21 -3.77 46.38
CA PRO A 503 54.07 -3.35 45.26
C PRO A 503 54.59 -4.52 44.41
N THR A 504 55.37 -4.19 43.37
CA THR A 504 56.31 -5.03 42.58
C THR A 504 55.76 -6.12 41.63
N ILE A 505 56.44 -6.50 40.53
CA ILE A 505 57.20 -5.72 39.53
C ILE A 505 57.47 -6.55 38.25
N ASP A 506 57.70 -5.85 37.13
CA ASP A 506 58.34 -6.21 35.84
C ASP A 506 58.61 -7.67 35.41
N LYS A 507 57.96 -8.03 34.29
CA LYS A 507 58.56 -8.67 33.10
C LYS A 507 57.87 -8.05 31.87
N VAL A 508 58.53 -7.53 30.82
CA VAL A 508 59.94 -7.59 30.38
C VAL A 508 60.42 -6.22 29.88
N LEU A 509 61.65 -5.81 30.23
CA LEU A 509 62.37 -4.69 29.60
C LEU A 509 63.20 -5.19 28.41
N GLY A 510 63.23 -4.48 27.26
CA GLY A 510 64.00 -4.95 26.09
C GLY A 510 64.11 -4.02 24.87
N ARG A 511 65.08 -3.09 24.92
CA ARG A 511 65.79 -2.38 23.82
C ARG A 511 65.40 -2.63 22.35
N SER A 512 65.18 -1.51 21.63
CA SER A 512 65.83 -1.11 20.35
C SER A 512 65.88 -2.07 19.14
N TYR A 513 65.45 -1.61 17.94
CA TYR A 513 66.35 -1.15 16.85
C TYR A 513 65.59 -0.56 15.64
N TYR A 514 66.04 0.62 15.17
CA TYR A 514 66.16 1.10 13.77
C TYR A 514 65.00 1.07 12.72
N THR A 515 64.62 2.28 12.28
CA THR A 515 64.45 2.78 10.87
C THR A 515 63.41 2.13 9.91
N ALA A 516 62.84 2.83 8.92
CA ALA A 516 63.30 4.06 8.26
C ALA A 516 62.18 5.00 7.76
N THR A 517 62.52 6.30 7.62
CA THR A 517 61.97 7.34 6.71
C THR A 517 60.45 7.58 6.66
N ASN A 518 59.94 8.79 6.96
CA ASN A 518 60.00 10.03 6.15
C ASN A 518 59.37 9.85 4.75
N SER A 519 58.54 10.76 4.22
CA SER A 519 58.41 12.22 4.45
C SER A 519 56.93 12.66 4.41
N SER A 520 56.38 13.47 5.33
CA SER A 520 56.48 14.95 5.39
C SER A 520 56.29 15.68 4.04
N GLY A 521 55.36 16.63 3.86
CA GLY A 521 54.29 17.10 4.76
C GLY A 521 53.89 18.57 4.49
N GLY A 522 52.75 19.00 5.07
CA GLY A 522 52.29 20.40 5.06
C GLY A 522 51.62 20.86 3.74
N ALA A 523 50.96 22.03 3.69
CA ALA A 523 50.54 22.92 4.78
C ALA A 523 49.42 23.89 4.32
N SER A 524 48.65 24.40 5.28
CA SER A 524 47.96 25.71 5.32
C SER A 524 47.50 26.41 4.01
N GLY A 525 46.19 26.66 3.88
CA GLY A 525 45.65 27.64 2.92
C GLY A 525 44.16 27.93 3.14
N SER A 526 43.79 29.21 3.24
CA SER A 526 42.40 29.72 3.38
C SER A 526 42.26 30.98 2.49
N PRO A 527 41.09 31.64 2.35
CA PRO A 527 39.98 31.24 1.49
C PRO A 527 39.60 32.33 0.46
N THR A 528 38.78 32.03 -0.55
CA THR A 528 38.10 33.07 -1.37
C THR A 528 36.81 32.58 -2.07
N ASN A 529 35.86 33.51 -2.25
CA ASN A 529 34.72 33.37 -3.17
C ASN A 529 35.16 33.49 -4.64
N LEU A 530 34.33 33.01 -5.58
CA LEU A 530 33.79 33.81 -6.70
C LEU A 530 32.70 33.04 -7.48
N SER A 531 32.00 33.74 -8.38
CA SER A 531 30.75 33.32 -9.03
C SER A 531 30.87 33.04 -10.56
N PHE A 532 29.88 32.33 -11.11
CA PHE A 532 29.30 32.32 -12.47
C PHE A 532 29.95 33.21 -13.58
N PRO A 533 30.03 32.75 -14.86
CA PRO A 533 28.81 32.37 -15.60
C PRO A 533 28.91 31.25 -16.68
N SER A 534 27.77 31.08 -17.37
CA SER A 534 27.42 30.22 -18.50
C SER A 534 28.39 30.16 -19.69
N HIS A 535 28.33 29.05 -20.45
CA HIS A 535 28.22 29.13 -21.92
C HIS A 535 27.58 27.87 -22.54
N SER A 536 26.80 28.05 -23.60
CA SER A 536 26.29 27.00 -24.50
C SER A 536 27.17 26.85 -25.74
N LEU A 537 27.11 25.69 -26.41
CA LEU A 537 27.29 25.58 -27.88
C LEU A 537 26.89 24.19 -28.42
N ASN A 538 26.33 24.19 -29.62
CA ASN A 538 25.93 22.98 -30.38
C ASN A 538 27.14 22.27 -30.99
N TRP A 539 26.97 21.00 -31.39
CA TRP A 539 27.55 20.50 -32.64
C TRP A 539 26.69 19.41 -33.30
N SER A 540 26.83 19.29 -34.63
CA SER A 540 25.95 18.53 -35.52
C SER A 540 26.54 17.20 -35.99
N THR A 541 25.67 16.34 -36.52
CA THR A 541 26.01 15.05 -37.16
C THR A 541 26.90 15.22 -38.40
N PRO A 542 27.54 14.13 -38.87
CA PRO A 542 26.97 13.48 -40.05
C PRO A 542 26.92 11.94 -40.00
N GLN A 543 26.18 11.35 -40.95
CA GLN A 543 25.86 9.93 -41.08
C GLN A 543 27.06 9.02 -41.38
N ARG A 544 26.94 7.73 -41.03
CA ARG A 544 27.30 6.63 -41.94
C ARG A 544 26.48 5.36 -41.68
N SER A 545 25.98 4.75 -42.74
CA SER A 545 25.37 3.41 -42.76
C SER A 545 26.41 2.36 -43.15
N LEU A 546 26.11 1.07 -42.87
CA LEU A 546 26.29 -0.09 -43.77
C LEU A 546 26.03 -1.43 -43.04
N VAL A 547 25.16 -2.25 -43.64
CA VAL A 547 25.13 -3.74 -43.68
C VAL A 547 25.13 -4.55 -42.38
N ALA A 548 24.12 -5.42 -42.25
CA ALA A 548 24.09 -6.58 -41.35
C ALA A 548 24.35 -7.90 -42.12
N PRO A 549 24.85 -8.96 -41.45
CA PRO A 549 24.71 -10.36 -41.88
C PRO A 549 23.58 -11.09 -41.12
N THR A 550 23.15 -12.24 -41.64
CA THR A 550 21.88 -12.91 -41.26
C THR A 550 22.02 -14.08 -40.29
N SER A 551 20.92 -14.32 -39.54
CA SER A 551 20.35 -15.63 -39.16
C SER A 551 21.18 -16.64 -38.37
N LEU A 552 20.62 -17.10 -37.24
CA LEU A 552 20.20 -18.50 -37.06
C LEU A 552 19.25 -18.66 -35.86
N GLN A 553 18.23 -19.51 -35.99
CA GLN A 553 17.35 -20.00 -34.92
C GLN A 553 17.40 -21.54 -34.88
N PRO A 554 17.12 -22.13 -33.71
CA PRO A 554 16.41 -23.41 -33.62
C PRO A 554 15.02 -23.24 -33.00
N THR A 555 14.04 -24.01 -33.47
CA THR A 555 12.66 -24.05 -32.95
C THR A 555 12.45 -25.15 -31.91
N VAL A 556 11.41 -25.01 -31.09
CA VAL A 556 10.91 -26.04 -30.17
C VAL A 556 9.56 -26.57 -30.68
N HIS A 557 9.32 -27.87 -30.56
CA HIS A 557 8.04 -28.50 -30.91
C HIS A 557 7.11 -28.64 -29.70
N VAL A 558 5.80 -28.51 -29.96
CA VAL A 558 4.71 -28.87 -29.04
C VAL A 558 3.98 -30.09 -29.61
N TYR A 559 3.49 -30.97 -28.74
CA TYR A 559 2.59 -32.08 -29.08
C TYR A 559 1.24 -31.89 -28.37
N GLU A 560 0.14 -32.15 -29.09
CA GLU A 560 -1.23 -32.13 -28.57
C GLU A 560 -1.74 -33.55 -28.18
N THR A 561 -2.97 -33.57 -27.66
CA THR A 561 -4.00 -34.64 -27.65
C THR A 561 -4.20 -35.42 -26.35
N SER A 562 -5.42 -35.82 -25.93
CA SER A 562 -6.82 -35.41 -26.26
C SER A 562 -7.82 -36.16 -25.33
N PHE A 563 -9.13 -35.92 -25.52
CA PHE A 563 -10.31 -36.73 -25.12
C PHE A 563 -10.96 -36.49 -23.73
N HIS A 564 -12.30 -36.58 -23.53
CA HIS A 564 -13.48 -36.30 -24.39
C HIS A 564 -14.83 -36.54 -23.64
N LEU A 565 -15.97 -36.19 -24.28
CA LEU A 565 -17.40 -36.54 -23.98
C LEU A 565 -18.07 -35.67 -22.89
N THR A 566 -19.37 -35.28 -22.91
CA THR A 566 -20.53 -35.27 -23.86
C THR A 566 -21.64 -34.41 -23.18
N SER A 567 -22.72 -33.86 -23.76
CA SER A 567 -23.31 -33.62 -25.10
C SER A 567 -24.59 -32.74 -24.87
N THR A 568 -25.43 -32.24 -25.78
CA THR A 568 -25.73 -32.35 -27.24
C THR A 568 -26.03 -30.93 -27.77
N ALA A 569 -25.68 -30.48 -28.98
CA ALA A 569 -25.86 -31.02 -30.33
C ALA A 569 -27.25 -30.75 -30.99
N LEU A 570 -27.33 -29.68 -31.78
CA LEU A 570 -28.06 -29.63 -33.05
C LEU A 570 -27.35 -28.65 -34.02
N ASN A 571 -27.09 -29.12 -35.24
CA ASN A 571 -26.36 -28.50 -36.36
C ASN A 571 -27.24 -28.74 -37.63
N PRO A 572 -26.83 -28.61 -38.92
CA PRO A 572 -25.59 -28.09 -39.54
C PRO A 572 -25.83 -27.08 -40.71
N GLN A 573 -24.84 -26.33 -41.22
CA GLN A 573 -23.91 -26.59 -42.37
C GLN A 573 -23.38 -25.20 -42.82
N THR A 574 -22.30 -24.91 -43.57
CA THR A 574 -21.01 -25.49 -44.05
C THR A 574 -20.17 -24.27 -44.57
N SER A 575 -18.88 -24.24 -44.88
CA SER A 575 -17.77 -25.21 -45.12
C SER A 575 -16.43 -24.48 -44.84
N ARG A 576 -15.27 -25.10 -44.53
CA ARG A 576 -14.30 -25.82 -45.41
C ARG A 576 -13.88 -25.00 -46.66
N LEU A 577 -12.59 -24.74 -46.99
CA LEU A 577 -11.29 -25.34 -46.59
C LEU A 577 -10.09 -24.34 -46.68
N GLN A 578 -8.99 -24.66 -45.96
CA GLN A 578 -7.53 -24.48 -46.21
C GLN A 578 -6.98 -23.22 -46.94
N VAL A 579 -5.90 -22.50 -46.55
CA VAL A 579 -4.60 -22.72 -45.83
C VAL A 579 -3.38 -22.59 -46.79
N GLU A 580 -2.25 -22.03 -46.28
CA GLU A 580 -0.92 -21.81 -46.92
C GLU A 580 -0.82 -20.69 -47.98
N SER A 581 0.29 -19.89 -48.11
CA SER A 581 1.51 -19.76 -47.29
C SER A 581 2.33 -18.46 -47.56
N ARG A 582 3.04 -17.96 -46.53
CA ARG A 582 4.35 -17.22 -46.51
C ARG A 582 4.58 -15.89 -47.27
N SER A 583 4.97 -14.85 -46.49
CA SER A 583 6.08 -13.84 -46.67
C SER A 583 6.28 -13.13 -48.03
N GLU A 584 6.50 -11.80 -48.14
CA GLU A 584 7.41 -10.92 -47.37
C GLU A 584 6.90 -9.44 -47.22
N GLN A 585 7.81 -8.50 -46.90
CA GLN A 585 7.62 -7.10 -46.52
C GLN A 585 7.01 -6.18 -47.61
N ALA A 586 6.12 -5.26 -47.20
CA ALA A 586 6.26 -3.80 -47.39
C ALA A 586 5.11 -3.03 -46.69
N HIS A 587 5.31 -1.74 -46.40
CA HIS A 587 4.22 -0.84 -46.01
C HIS A 587 3.41 -0.43 -47.24
N GLU A 588 2.09 -0.56 -47.19
CA GLU A 588 1.17 0.11 -48.11
C GLU A 588 -0.06 0.62 -47.33
N PHE A 589 -0.45 1.87 -47.56
CA PHE A 589 -1.56 2.52 -46.85
C PHE A 589 -2.90 1.95 -47.33
N ALA A 590 -3.45 1.00 -46.57
CA ALA A 590 -4.78 0.46 -46.80
C ALA A 590 -5.87 1.50 -46.45
N HIS A 591 -6.17 2.40 -47.39
CA HIS A 591 -7.38 3.22 -47.33
C HIS A 591 -8.60 2.32 -47.08
N LEU A 592 -9.29 2.53 -45.96
CA LEU A 592 -10.63 1.97 -45.74
C LEU A 592 -11.63 2.69 -46.65
N THR A 593 -11.74 2.19 -47.89
CA THR A 593 -12.73 2.63 -48.85
C THR A 593 -14.13 2.26 -48.37
N PHE A 594 -14.93 3.27 -48.01
CA PHE A 594 -16.32 3.09 -47.59
C PHE A 594 -17.17 2.54 -48.75
N THR A 595 -17.32 1.22 -48.81
CA THR A 595 -18.25 0.54 -49.71
C THR A 595 -19.66 0.62 -49.13
N SER A 596 -20.44 1.61 -49.59
CA SER A 596 -21.82 1.83 -49.14
C SER A 596 -22.73 0.63 -49.43
N ALA A 597 -23.31 0.07 -48.36
CA ALA A 597 -24.36 -0.95 -48.42
C ALA A 597 -25.27 -0.98 -47.16
N ALA A 598 -25.41 0.16 -46.46
CA ALA A 598 -26.38 0.35 -45.39
C ALA A 598 -27.38 1.46 -45.80
N PRO A 599 -28.67 1.39 -45.38
CA PRO A 599 -29.63 2.42 -45.74
C PRO A 599 -29.21 3.77 -45.14
N HIS A 600 -29.11 4.81 -45.97
CA HIS A 600 -28.81 6.17 -45.49
C HIS A 600 -29.97 6.68 -44.62
N ILE A 601 -29.77 6.64 -43.31
CA ILE A 601 -30.65 7.20 -42.31
C ILE A 601 -30.13 8.61 -42.01
N THR A 602 -30.72 9.64 -42.62
CA THR A 602 -30.31 11.03 -42.45
C THR A 602 -30.81 11.62 -41.12
N VAL A 603 -29.90 11.80 -40.17
CA VAL A 603 -30.11 12.72 -39.04
C VAL A 603 -30.09 14.16 -39.58
N PRO A 604 -31.05 15.04 -39.23
CA PRO A 604 -31.00 16.43 -39.62
C PRO A 604 -29.76 17.12 -39.01
N GLN A 605 -28.89 17.66 -39.87
CA GLN A 605 -27.72 18.42 -39.45
C GLN A 605 -28.10 19.87 -39.16
N PHE A 606 -27.59 20.40 -38.06
CA PHE A 606 -27.78 21.80 -37.67
C PHE A 606 -26.45 22.55 -37.79
N LEU A 607 -26.43 23.54 -38.67
CA LEU A 607 -25.28 24.39 -38.95
C LEU A 607 -25.68 25.85 -38.73
N GLN A 608 -25.06 26.53 -37.75
CA GLN A 608 -25.39 27.92 -37.41
C GLN A 608 -24.15 28.71 -36.99
N ILE A 609 -24.05 29.95 -37.48
CA ILE A 609 -23.05 30.93 -37.06
C ILE A 609 -23.79 32.14 -36.47
N ASP A 610 -23.85 32.25 -35.14
CA ASP A 610 -24.45 33.39 -34.42
C ASP A 610 -23.36 34.38 -33.98
N CYS A 611 -22.72 34.99 -34.99
CA CYS A 611 -21.55 35.87 -34.84
C CYS A 611 -21.69 37.16 -35.67
N ASN A 612 -22.92 37.64 -35.85
CA ASN A 612 -23.26 38.72 -36.80
C ASN A 612 -22.56 40.07 -36.54
N ALA A 613 -21.94 40.27 -35.37
CA ALA A 613 -21.16 41.46 -35.03
C ALA A 613 -19.63 41.32 -35.26
N ARG A 614 -19.12 40.12 -35.55
CA ARG A 614 -17.68 39.88 -35.77
C ARG A 614 -17.27 40.19 -37.21
N THR A 615 -16.38 41.16 -37.38
CA THR A 615 -15.61 41.33 -38.61
C THR A 615 -14.51 40.28 -38.69
N THR A 616 -14.40 39.59 -39.83
CA THR A 616 -13.27 38.69 -40.10
C THR A 616 -12.02 39.47 -40.46
N ASP A 617 -10.87 39.14 -39.86
CA ASP A 617 -9.57 39.57 -40.37
C ASP A 617 -9.18 38.72 -41.58
N THR A 618 -9.00 39.37 -42.72
CA THR A 618 -8.57 38.71 -43.96
C THR A 618 -7.20 38.05 -43.85
N ALA A 619 -6.26 38.62 -43.08
CA ALA A 619 -4.90 38.06 -43.01
C ALA A 619 -4.88 36.73 -42.23
N SER A 620 -5.58 36.69 -41.09
CA SER A 620 -5.77 35.48 -40.30
C SER A 620 -6.71 34.46 -40.99
N PHE A 621 -7.64 34.92 -41.83
CA PHE A 621 -8.54 34.05 -42.60
C PHE A 621 -7.83 33.33 -43.76
N ASP A 622 -6.92 34.00 -44.47
CA ASP A 622 -6.11 33.38 -45.52
C ASP A 622 -5.17 32.27 -44.96
N GLU A 623 -4.79 32.35 -43.68
CA GLU A 623 -4.02 31.32 -42.98
C GLU A 623 -4.91 30.22 -42.35
N ALA A 624 -6.22 30.44 -42.20
CA ALA A 624 -7.13 29.52 -41.53
C ALA A 624 -7.26 28.17 -42.23
N ASP A 625 -7.08 28.10 -43.56
CA ASP A 625 -7.11 26.85 -44.33
C ASP A 625 -6.08 25.82 -43.83
N LYS A 626 -4.91 26.27 -43.31
CA LYS A 626 -3.89 25.37 -42.75
C LYS A 626 -4.36 24.75 -41.42
N TYR A 627 -5.02 25.55 -40.58
CA TYR A 627 -5.63 25.05 -39.35
C TYR A 627 -6.79 24.09 -39.65
N VAL A 628 -7.60 24.37 -40.67
CA VAL A 628 -8.69 23.49 -41.12
C VAL A 628 -8.14 22.15 -41.61
N GLN A 629 -7.15 22.14 -42.51
CA GLN A 629 -6.51 20.91 -43.00
C GLN A 629 -5.94 20.10 -41.83
N SER A 630 -5.19 20.75 -40.94
CA SER A 630 -4.63 20.14 -39.74
C SER A 630 -5.69 19.54 -38.80
N VAL A 631 -6.79 20.25 -38.51
CA VAL A 631 -7.89 19.73 -37.66
C VAL A 631 -8.58 18.52 -38.29
N MET A 632 -8.73 18.49 -39.61
CA MET A 632 -9.38 17.37 -40.30
C MET A 632 -8.44 16.18 -40.52
N ASN A 633 -7.14 16.41 -40.68
CA ASN A 633 -6.12 15.39 -40.96
C ASN A 633 -5.13 15.33 -39.78
N PHE A 634 -5.42 14.49 -38.78
CA PHE A 634 -4.64 14.46 -37.53
C PHE A 634 -3.15 14.08 -37.74
N ASP A 635 -2.87 13.27 -38.76
CA ASP A 635 -1.50 12.91 -39.20
C ASP A 635 -0.69 14.09 -39.80
N GLU A 636 -1.30 15.26 -40.01
CA GLU A 636 -0.65 16.40 -40.66
C GLU A 636 0.29 17.16 -39.69
N SER A 637 1.59 17.14 -40.01
CA SER A 637 2.66 17.73 -39.20
C SER A 637 2.85 19.25 -39.37
N THR A 638 1.84 19.99 -39.86
CA THR A 638 1.94 21.45 -40.11
C THR A 638 2.00 22.26 -38.81
N PHE A 639 1.44 21.72 -37.73
CA PHE A 639 1.48 22.32 -36.38
C PHE A 639 2.08 21.32 -35.38
N PRO A 640 2.76 21.78 -34.30
CA PRO A 640 3.15 20.91 -33.20
C PRO A 640 1.93 20.20 -32.59
N ARG A 641 2.01 18.89 -32.46
CA ARG A 641 0.96 18.00 -31.95
C ARG A 641 1.51 17.06 -30.89
N LEU A 642 0.63 16.61 -30.00
CA LEU A 642 0.88 15.51 -29.09
C LEU A 642 0.91 14.19 -29.87
N GLN A 643 1.92 13.35 -29.62
CA GLN A 643 2.04 12.03 -30.26
C GLN A 643 1.08 11.03 -29.61
N CYS A 644 -0.20 11.12 -29.98
CA CYS A 644 -1.26 10.29 -29.41
C CYS A 644 -1.13 8.80 -29.79
N PRO A 645 -1.36 7.87 -28.85
CA PRO A 645 -1.40 6.43 -29.12
C PRO A 645 -2.48 6.05 -30.16
N THR A 646 -2.23 4.98 -30.91
CA THR A 646 -3.21 4.46 -31.87
C THR A 646 -4.47 3.97 -31.16
N LEU A 647 -5.63 4.53 -31.53
CA LEU A 647 -6.91 4.24 -30.89
C LEU A 647 -7.29 2.75 -30.93
N ASN A 648 -7.40 2.14 -29.75
CA ASN A 648 -8.01 0.81 -29.58
C ASN A 648 -9.53 0.89 -29.85
N SER A 649 -9.89 0.86 -31.14
CA SER A 649 -11.28 0.97 -31.59
C SER A 649 -12.21 -0.12 -31.04
N THR A 650 -11.67 -1.25 -30.59
CA THR A 650 -12.46 -2.33 -29.95
C THR A 650 -12.98 -1.89 -28.58
N ARG A 651 -12.15 -1.22 -27.75
CA ARG A 651 -12.56 -0.72 -26.43
C ARG A 651 -13.78 0.22 -26.52
N TYR A 652 -13.77 1.10 -27.50
CA TYR A 652 -14.82 2.12 -27.71
C TYR A 652 -15.96 1.67 -28.64
N THR A 653 -15.97 0.41 -29.12
CA THR A 653 -17.02 -0.09 -30.02
C THR A 653 -18.41 -0.13 -29.34
N SER A 654 -18.47 -0.24 -28.02
CA SER A 654 -19.72 -0.14 -27.24
C SER A 654 -20.41 1.23 -27.31
N LEU A 655 -19.68 2.30 -27.69
CA LEU A 655 -20.23 3.64 -27.90
C LEU A 655 -20.83 3.82 -29.31
N ARG A 656 -20.60 2.88 -30.23
CA ARG A 656 -21.16 2.91 -31.59
C ARG A 656 -22.57 2.31 -31.61
N HIS A 657 -23.56 3.09 -32.03
CA HIS A 657 -24.95 2.65 -32.08
C HIS A 657 -25.30 2.03 -33.43
N LEU A 658 -25.14 0.70 -33.57
CA LEU A 658 -25.38 -0.03 -34.83
C LEU A 658 -26.87 -0.19 -35.22
N SER A 659 -27.81 0.35 -34.44
CA SER A 659 -29.26 0.35 -34.72
C SER A 659 -30.00 1.35 -33.84
N GLY A 660 -30.97 2.09 -34.38
CA GLY A 660 -31.85 2.98 -33.61
C GLY A 660 -32.31 4.23 -34.37
N PRO A 661 -33.29 4.99 -33.84
CA PRO A 661 -33.75 6.27 -34.41
C PRO A 661 -32.77 7.44 -34.17
N THR A 662 -33.06 8.56 -34.83
CA THR A 662 -32.09 9.56 -35.32
C THR A 662 -31.99 10.83 -34.50
N ARG A 663 -31.12 10.87 -33.48
CA ARG A 663 -30.80 12.09 -32.73
C ARG A 663 -29.34 12.07 -32.23
N PRO A 664 -28.68 13.23 -32.09
CA PRO A 664 -27.36 13.28 -31.47
C PRO A 664 -27.40 12.74 -30.03
N LYS A 665 -26.35 12.01 -29.67
CA LYS A 665 -26.09 11.41 -28.35
C LYS A 665 -24.86 11.99 -27.67
N TYR A 666 -24.02 12.74 -28.40
CA TYR A 666 -22.80 13.35 -27.91
C TYR A 666 -22.81 14.85 -28.24
N PHE A 667 -22.92 15.69 -27.22
CA PHE A 667 -22.97 17.15 -27.34
C PHE A 667 -21.66 17.75 -26.83
N PHE A 668 -20.73 18.04 -27.73
CA PHE A 668 -19.47 18.70 -27.43
C PHE A 668 -19.73 20.20 -27.18
N ALA A 669 -19.28 20.71 -26.05
CA ALA A 669 -19.51 22.10 -25.63
C ALA A 669 -18.18 22.77 -25.25
N MET A 670 -17.95 24.00 -25.73
CA MET A 670 -16.67 24.69 -25.58
C MET A 670 -16.83 26.20 -25.44
N ASN A 671 -15.92 26.82 -24.70
CA ASN A 671 -15.71 28.27 -24.70
C ASN A 671 -14.25 28.53 -25.06
N LEU A 672 -13.98 29.26 -26.16
CA LEU A 672 -12.63 29.47 -26.69
C LEU A 672 -12.32 30.97 -26.84
N HIS A 673 -11.11 31.37 -26.45
CA HIS A 673 -10.65 32.75 -26.37
C HIS A 673 -9.12 32.76 -26.48
N GLN A 674 -8.57 33.27 -27.60
CA GLN A 674 -7.11 33.25 -27.88
C GLN A 674 -6.55 31.80 -27.93
N SER A 675 -7.31 30.92 -28.59
CA SER A 675 -7.12 29.47 -28.60
C SER A 675 -6.61 28.93 -29.94
N ALA A 676 -6.18 29.78 -30.89
CA ALA A 676 -5.70 29.33 -32.20
C ALA A 676 -4.55 28.32 -32.08
N HIS A 677 -3.67 28.53 -31.10
CA HIS A 677 -2.54 27.66 -30.79
C HIS A 677 -2.94 26.24 -30.31
N ILE A 678 -4.11 26.08 -29.68
CA ILE A 678 -4.57 24.79 -29.13
C ILE A 678 -5.53 24.04 -30.08
N ILE A 679 -6.23 24.78 -30.95
CA ILE A 679 -7.25 24.26 -31.87
C ILE A 679 -6.79 23.03 -32.69
N PRO A 680 -5.57 22.99 -33.30
CA PRO A 680 -5.11 21.81 -34.04
C PRO A 680 -5.20 20.51 -33.23
N GLN A 681 -4.74 20.54 -31.97
CA GLN A 681 -4.79 19.39 -31.08
C GLN A 681 -6.22 19.13 -30.59
N LEU A 682 -6.87 20.17 -30.04
CA LEU A 682 -8.16 20.06 -29.37
C LEU A 682 -9.30 19.67 -30.32
N LEU A 683 -9.48 20.40 -31.43
CA LEU A 683 -10.52 20.08 -32.40
C LEU A 683 -10.15 18.86 -33.25
N GLY A 684 -8.85 18.59 -33.47
CA GLY A 684 -8.39 17.35 -34.11
C GLY A 684 -8.78 16.10 -33.31
N ALA A 685 -8.50 16.09 -32.01
CA ALA A 685 -8.88 15.00 -31.11
C ALA A 685 -10.42 14.81 -31.03
N ILE A 686 -11.19 15.90 -31.10
CA ILE A 686 -12.65 15.83 -31.20
C ILE A 686 -13.07 15.23 -32.55
N VAL A 687 -12.48 15.64 -33.68
CA VAL A 687 -12.80 15.07 -35.01
C VAL A 687 -12.48 13.56 -35.06
N GLU A 688 -11.38 13.11 -34.46
CA GLU A 688 -11.10 11.68 -34.29
C GLU A 688 -12.13 10.96 -33.41
N ALA A 689 -12.46 11.51 -32.23
CA ALA A 689 -13.48 10.94 -31.37
C ALA A 689 -14.85 10.87 -32.07
N VAL A 690 -15.25 11.91 -32.80
CA VAL A 690 -16.48 11.99 -33.62
C VAL A 690 -16.49 10.91 -34.72
N ARG A 691 -15.34 10.64 -35.37
CA ARG A 691 -15.18 9.50 -36.31
C ARG A 691 -15.35 8.14 -35.63
N ILE A 692 -14.99 8.00 -34.35
CA ILE A 692 -15.23 6.77 -33.58
C ILE A 692 -16.69 6.65 -33.12
N LEU A 693 -17.34 7.76 -32.74
CA LEU A 693 -18.69 7.82 -32.15
C LEU A 693 -19.85 7.85 -33.16
N SER A 694 -19.56 7.85 -34.46
CA SER A 694 -20.44 8.21 -35.59
C SER A 694 -20.76 9.72 -35.66
N PRO A 695 -20.34 10.45 -36.72
CA PRO A 695 -20.56 11.90 -36.84
C PRO A 695 -22.02 12.35 -36.75
N GLU A 696 -22.95 11.56 -37.28
CA GLU A 696 -24.39 11.83 -37.26
C GLU A 696 -25.01 11.73 -35.85
N LEU A 697 -24.30 11.12 -34.89
CA LEU A 697 -24.66 11.09 -33.47
C LEU A 697 -24.00 12.22 -32.66
N CYS A 698 -23.23 13.09 -33.30
CA CYS A 698 -22.49 14.16 -32.64
C CYS A 698 -23.08 15.55 -32.94
N PHE A 699 -22.93 16.45 -31.98
CA PHE A 699 -23.25 17.87 -32.08
C PHE A 699 -22.12 18.65 -31.41
N ILE A 700 -21.61 19.69 -32.05
CA ILE A 700 -20.52 20.53 -31.54
C ILE A 700 -21.05 21.96 -31.38
N SER A 701 -20.86 22.55 -30.20
CA SER A 701 -21.31 23.89 -29.86
C SER A 701 -20.16 24.69 -29.25
N VAL A 702 -19.67 25.68 -29.97
CA VAL A 702 -18.52 26.51 -29.60
C VAL A 702 -18.97 27.94 -29.38
N VAL A 703 -18.56 28.54 -28.26
CA VAL A 703 -18.67 29.99 -28.05
C VAL A 703 -17.29 30.63 -28.16
N GLU A 704 -17.13 31.49 -29.16
CA GLU A 704 -15.95 32.31 -29.38
C GLU A 704 -16.03 33.58 -28.50
N GLY A 705 -14.94 33.89 -27.79
CA GLY A 705 -14.80 35.11 -27.01
C GLY A 705 -13.76 36.07 -27.61
N ARG A 706 -14.23 37.14 -28.28
CA ARG A 706 -13.48 38.37 -28.62
C ARG A 706 -12.00 38.21 -29.05
N SER A 707 -11.71 37.24 -29.92
CA SER A 707 -10.33 36.85 -30.26
C SER A 707 -9.65 37.67 -31.35
N THR A 708 -8.33 37.74 -31.27
CA THR A 708 -7.43 38.54 -32.13
C THR A 708 -6.27 37.74 -32.72
N ASP A 709 -6.24 36.42 -32.49
CA ASP A 709 -5.18 35.48 -32.88
C ASP A 709 -5.59 34.56 -34.06
N GLY A 710 -6.74 34.82 -34.68
CA GLY A 710 -7.35 33.96 -35.70
C GLY A 710 -8.30 32.88 -35.16
N THR A 711 -8.54 32.77 -33.85
CA THR A 711 -9.48 31.79 -33.27
C THR A 711 -10.86 31.83 -33.96
N PHE A 712 -11.42 33.02 -34.18
CA PHE A 712 -12.72 33.18 -34.83
C PHE A 712 -12.69 32.73 -36.29
N GLU A 713 -11.67 33.13 -37.04
CA GLU A 713 -11.43 32.78 -38.44
C GLU A 713 -11.38 31.25 -38.63
N ILE A 714 -10.59 30.57 -37.79
CA ILE A 714 -10.43 29.11 -37.84
C ILE A 714 -11.76 28.41 -37.53
N LEU A 715 -12.42 28.78 -36.42
CA LEU A 715 -13.71 28.22 -36.02
C LEU A 715 -14.83 28.46 -37.04
N LYS A 716 -14.75 29.56 -37.80
CA LYS A 716 -15.69 29.92 -38.87
C LYS A 716 -15.42 29.14 -40.16
N SER A 717 -14.16 28.90 -40.50
CA SER A 717 -13.80 28.11 -41.69
C SER A 717 -14.10 26.61 -41.54
N LEU A 718 -13.98 26.07 -40.32
CA LEU A 718 -14.30 24.66 -40.02
C LEU A 718 -15.76 24.25 -40.30
N VAL A 719 -16.70 25.19 -40.36
CA VAL A 719 -18.14 24.92 -40.53
C VAL A 719 -18.44 24.00 -41.73
N LYS A 720 -17.74 24.21 -42.86
CA LYS A 720 -17.90 23.38 -44.07
C LYS A 720 -17.37 21.96 -43.90
N GLU A 721 -16.25 21.81 -43.19
CA GLU A 721 -15.65 20.49 -43.01
C GLU A 721 -16.39 19.67 -41.95
N MET A 722 -17.04 20.33 -41.00
CA MET A 722 -18.01 19.71 -40.09
C MET A 722 -19.28 19.26 -40.84
N GLU A 723 -19.78 20.06 -41.79
CA GLU A 723 -20.86 19.68 -42.71
C GLU A 723 -20.47 18.45 -43.56
N HIS A 724 -19.28 18.44 -44.18
CA HIS A 724 -18.77 17.30 -44.96
C HIS A 724 -18.50 16.04 -44.11
N LEU A 725 -18.02 16.19 -42.88
CA LEU A 725 -17.86 15.09 -41.92
C LEU A 725 -19.21 14.52 -41.45
N GLY A 726 -20.26 15.34 -41.51
CA GLY A 726 -21.64 14.98 -41.23
C GLY A 726 -22.13 15.30 -39.82
N VAL A 727 -21.36 16.09 -39.05
CA VAL A 727 -21.64 16.47 -37.66
C VAL A 727 -22.38 17.81 -37.59
N SER A 728 -23.32 17.96 -36.63
CA SER A 728 -23.95 19.27 -36.39
C SER A 728 -22.98 20.23 -35.71
N TYR A 729 -22.89 21.48 -36.15
CA TYR A 729 -21.92 22.47 -35.67
C TYR A 729 -22.54 23.86 -35.49
N VAL A 730 -22.45 24.39 -34.27
CA VAL A 730 -22.90 25.74 -33.93
C VAL A 730 -21.73 26.55 -33.40
N LEU A 731 -21.42 27.66 -34.08
CA LEU A 731 -20.52 28.70 -33.60
C LEU A 731 -21.34 29.90 -33.14
N SER A 732 -21.20 30.30 -31.88
CA SER A 732 -21.75 31.54 -31.33
C SER A 732 -20.62 32.46 -30.89
N CYS A 733 -20.83 33.77 -30.87
CA CYS A 733 -19.81 34.72 -30.41
C CYS A 733 -20.30 35.57 -29.22
N SER A 734 -19.38 35.90 -28.32
CA SER A 734 -19.66 36.73 -27.14
C SER A 734 -18.55 37.76 -26.90
N ASP A 735 -18.95 38.94 -26.44
CA ASP A 735 -18.04 40.01 -26.01
C ASP A 735 -17.87 40.07 -24.49
N MET A 736 -18.48 39.13 -23.74
CA MET A 736 -18.30 39.03 -22.29
C MET A 736 -16.82 38.80 -21.96
N GLN A 737 -16.34 39.50 -20.93
CA GLN A 737 -14.96 39.44 -20.43
C GLN A 737 -14.97 39.08 -18.94
N PRO A 738 -14.82 37.79 -18.58
CA PRO A 738 -14.76 37.37 -17.18
C PRO A 738 -13.65 38.08 -16.42
N GLY A 739 -13.99 38.77 -15.32
CA GLY A 739 -13.06 39.60 -14.55
C GLY A 739 -12.71 40.95 -15.20
N GLY A 740 -13.46 41.39 -16.22
CA GLY A 740 -13.35 42.73 -16.79
C GLY A 740 -13.93 43.83 -15.89
N GLU A 741 -13.80 45.09 -16.31
CA GLU A 741 -14.30 46.23 -15.54
C GLU A 741 -15.82 46.15 -15.32
N GLY A 742 -16.23 46.05 -14.05
CA GLY A 742 -17.63 45.90 -13.65
C GLY A 742 -18.24 44.49 -13.86
N MET A 743 -17.45 43.47 -14.24
CA MET A 743 -17.93 42.12 -14.51
C MET A 743 -17.30 41.08 -13.58
N GLU A 744 -18.12 40.50 -12.70
CA GLU A 744 -17.73 39.36 -11.87
C GLU A 744 -17.39 38.14 -12.75
N ARG A 745 -16.32 37.42 -12.39
CA ARG A 745 -15.67 36.39 -13.22
C ARG A 745 -16.49 35.10 -13.29
N ILE A 746 -16.96 34.57 -12.16
CA ILE A 746 -17.65 33.28 -12.09
C ILE A 746 -19.02 33.35 -12.78
N SER A 747 -19.75 34.44 -12.55
CA SER A 747 -21.00 34.78 -13.23
C SER A 747 -20.83 34.85 -14.75
N ALA A 748 -19.76 35.49 -15.24
CA ALA A 748 -19.48 35.58 -16.67
C ALA A 748 -19.07 34.23 -17.30
N LEU A 749 -18.29 33.42 -16.59
CA LEU A 749 -17.97 32.04 -17.01
C LEU A 749 -19.23 31.18 -17.06
N ALA A 750 -20.09 31.28 -16.06
CA ALA A 750 -21.37 30.57 -16.01
C ALA A 750 -22.27 30.91 -17.21
N GLU A 751 -22.43 32.19 -17.56
CA GLU A 751 -23.26 32.57 -18.71
C GLU A 751 -22.60 32.22 -20.07
N LEU A 752 -21.27 32.17 -20.15
CA LEU A 752 -20.56 31.63 -21.33
C LEU A 752 -20.81 30.11 -21.48
N ARG A 753 -20.75 29.33 -20.40
CA ARG A 753 -21.07 27.88 -20.45
C ARG A 753 -22.55 27.62 -20.74
N ASN A 754 -23.45 28.40 -20.14
CA ASN A 754 -24.89 28.36 -20.48
C ASN A 754 -25.13 28.70 -21.96
N THR A 755 -24.36 29.63 -22.53
CA THR A 755 -24.43 29.96 -23.96
C THR A 755 -23.97 28.79 -24.84
N ALA A 756 -22.94 28.05 -24.45
CA ALA A 756 -22.51 26.83 -25.16
C ALA A 756 -23.57 25.71 -25.12
N LEU A 757 -24.30 25.57 -24.02
CA LEU A 757 -25.41 24.60 -23.88
C LEU A 757 -26.75 25.11 -24.43
N LYS A 758 -26.83 26.34 -24.93
CA LYS A 758 -28.07 26.97 -25.42
C LYS A 758 -28.79 26.19 -26.53
N PRO A 759 -28.13 25.50 -27.49
CA PRO A 759 -28.84 24.63 -28.44
C PRO A 759 -29.55 23.46 -27.75
N LEU A 760 -28.87 22.81 -26.80
CA LEU A 760 -29.39 21.67 -26.04
C LEU A 760 -30.56 22.04 -25.12
N THR A 761 -30.47 23.18 -24.42
CA THR A 761 -31.49 23.61 -23.44
C THR A 761 -32.68 24.31 -24.08
N LYS A 762 -32.50 24.95 -25.23
CA LYS A 762 -33.60 25.58 -26.00
C LYS A 762 -34.35 24.61 -26.90
N HIS A 763 -33.68 23.54 -27.35
CA HIS A 763 -34.23 22.55 -28.27
C HIS A 763 -34.00 21.09 -27.82
N PRO A 764 -34.36 20.72 -26.56
CA PRO A 764 -34.15 19.38 -26.04
C PRO A 764 -34.88 18.29 -26.83
N GLU A 765 -35.93 18.64 -27.58
CA GLU A 765 -36.65 17.75 -28.49
C GLU A 765 -35.81 17.22 -29.67
N GLN A 766 -34.64 17.80 -29.93
CA GLN A 766 -33.74 17.39 -31.02
C GLN A 766 -32.73 16.31 -30.60
N PHE A 767 -32.56 16.07 -29.30
CA PHE A 767 -31.52 15.20 -28.73
C PHE A 767 -32.07 13.87 -28.17
N ASP A 768 -31.19 12.89 -27.94
CA ASP A 768 -31.54 11.68 -27.20
C ASP A 768 -31.62 11.99 -25.70
N THR A 769 -32.61 11.44 -25.00
CA THR A 769 -32.74 11.50 -23.53
C THR A 769 -31.49 11.03 -22.76
N ALA A 770 -30.67 10.15 -23.37
CA ALA A 770 -29.43 9.63 -22.80
C ALA A 770 -28.17 10.45 -23.17
N THR A 771 -28.32 11.57 -23.89
CA THR A 771 -27.21 12.39 -24.42
C THR A 771 -26.15 12.70 -23.35
N THR A 772 -24.89 12.62 -23.76
CA THR A 772 -23.74 13.05 -22.98
C THR A 772 -23.31 14.44 -23.44
N VAL A 773 -23.29 15.41 -22.54
CA VAL A 773 -22.59 16.68 -22.74
C VAL A 773 -21.11 16.44 -22.47
N VAL A 774 -20.25 16.68 -23.45
CA VAL A 774 -18.79 16.60 -23.30
C VAL A 774 -18.26 18.03 -23.32
N PHE A 775 -18.05 18.59 -22.14
CA PHE A 775 -17.53 19.96 -22.01
C PHE A 775 -16.00 19.91 -21.94
N LEU A 776 -15.35 20.66 -22.82
CA LEU A 776 -13.90 20.75 -22.91
C LEU A 776 -13.47 22.22 -22.76
N ASN A 777 -12.48 22.45 -21.89
CA ASN A 777 -11.75 23.71 -21.84
C ASN A 777 -10.74 23.80 -23.01
N ASP A 778 -9.93 24.85 -23.02
CA ASP A 778 -8.80 25.12 -23.91
C ASP A 778 -7.56 24.26 -23.61
N ILE A 779 -7.75 22.94 -23.56
CA ILE A 779 -6.74 21.91 -23.25
C ILE A 779 -6.26 21.16 -24.50
N ALA A 780 -5.18 20.38 -24.36
CA ALA A 780 -4.61 19.52 -25.41
C ALA A 780 -4.86 18.00 -25.20
N PRO A 781 -6.08 17.48 -25.36
CA PRO A 781 -6.37 16.05 -25.22
C PRO A 781 -5.90 15.23 -26.42
N CYS A 782 -5.78 13.91 -26.22
CA CYS A 782 -5.87 12.90 -27.28
C CYS A 782 -7.32 12.42 -27.43
N ALA A 783 -7.65 11.80 -28.56
CA ALA A 783 -8.99 11.23 -28.76
C ALA A 783 -9.33 10.12 -27.76
N GLU A 784 -8.33 9.38 -27.24
CA GLU A 784 -8.52 8.39 -26.16
C GLU A 784 -9.04 9.03 -24.86
N ASP A 785 -8.61 10.25 -24.49
CA ASP A 785 -9.09 10.95 -23.29
C ASP A 785 -10.60 11.21 -23.36
N ILE A 786 -11.03 11.74 -24.51
CA ILE A 786 -12.44 12.09 -24.79
C ILE A 786 -13.31 10.84 -24.77
N LEU A 787 -12.87 9.78 -25.46
CA LEU A 787 -13.61 8.52 -25.57
C LEU A 787 -13.68 7.78 -24.23
N GLU A 788 -12.63 7.84 -23.41
CA GLU A 788 -12.60 7.19 -22.10
C GLU A 788 -13.50 7.87 -21.07
N LEU A 789 -13.58 9.20 -21.04
CA LEU A 789 -14.57 9.91 -20.20
C LEU A 789 -16.01 9.48 -20.57
N ILE A 790 -16.33 9.43 -21.87
CA ILE A 790 -17.65 8.99 -22.35
C ILE A 790 -17.90 7.52 -21.98
N LEU A 791 -16.89 6.65 -22.16
CA LEU A 791 -17.00 5.22 -21.85
C LEU A 791 -17.22 4.98 -20.36
N GLN A 792 -16.41 5.57 -19.50
CA GLN A 792 -16.54 5.43 -18.04
C GLN A 792 -17.86 6.00 -17.55
N ARG A 793 -18.35 7.12 -18.11
CA ARG A 793 -19.69 7.64 -17.79
C ARG A 793 -20.77 6.57 -18.04
N VAL A 794 -20.72 5.89 -19.19
CA VAL A 794 -21.69 4.85 -19.56
C VAL A 794 -21.53 3.60 -18.69
N LEU A 795 -20.30 3.08 -18.52
CA LEU A 795 -20.01 1.84 -17.78
C LEU A 795 -20.33 1.95 -16.28
N LEU A 796 -19.94 3.05 -15.64
CA LEU A 796 -20.18 3.31 -14.22
C LEU A 796 -21.63 3.76 -13.93
N GLN A 797 -22.40 4.03 -15.00
CA GLN A 797 -23.67 4.76 -14.96
C GLN A 797 -23.54 6.10 -14.23
N ALA A 798 -22.43 6.80 -14.43
CA ALA A 798 -22.17 8.07 -13.77
C ALA A 798 -23.06 9.19 -14.33
N ASP A 799 -23.44 10.10 -13.45
CA ASP A 799 -24.15 11.32 -13.83
C ASP A 799 -23.16 12.35 -14.41
N MET A 800 -21.91 12.33 -13.93
CA MET A 800 -20.79 13.13 -14.42
C MET A 800 -19.45 12.39 -14.24
N THR A 801 -18.53 12.52 -15.20
CA THR A 801 -17.13 12.05 -15.10
C THR A 801 -16.15 13.15 -15.51
N CYS A 802 -15.05 13.31 -14.80
CA CYS A 802 -14.00 14.32 -15.08
C CYS A 802 -12.62 13.68 -15.28
N GLY A 803 -11.74 14.34 -16.04
CA GLY A 803 -10.32 13.99 -16.16
C GLY A 803 -9.45 14.56 -15.03
N MET A 804 -8.15 14.68 -15.29
CA MET A 804 -7.16 15.37 -14.46
C MET A 804 -6.42 16.41 -15.30
N ASP A 805 -6.43 17.67 -14.88
CA ASP A 805 -5.68 18.77 -15.50
C ASP A 805 -4.44 19.16 -14.69
N TRP A 806 -3.35 19.45 -15.40
CA TRP A 806 -2.02 19.64 -14.82
C TRP A 806 -1.36 20.93 -15.30
N TYR A 807 -0.60 21.57 -14.40
CA TYR A 807 0.18 22.79 -14.65
C TYR A 807 1.46 22.81 -13.79
N ASN A 808 2.31 23.84 -13.93
CA ASN A 808 3.61 23.94 -13.26
C ASN A 808 4.50 22.70 -13.48
N LEU A 809 4.58 22.23 -14.73
CA LEU A 809 5.19 20.96 -15.14
C LEU A 809 6.72 20.98 -15.22
N ASP A 810 7.36 22.12 -14.96
CA ASP A 810 8.82 22.30 -14.89
C ASP A 810 9.50 21.55 -13.73
N ASP A 811 8.73 20.92 -12.85
CA ASP A 811 9.21 20.25 -11.63
C ASP A 811 9.80 18.85 -11.85
N GLY A 812 9.56 18.24 -13.03
CA GLY A 812 10.02 16.90 -13.37
C GLY A 812 9.25 15.75 -12.68
N GLU A 813 8.18 16.04 -11.95
CA GLU A 813 7.36 15.06 -11.20
C GLU A 813 5.90 15.00 -11.71
N GLY A 814 5.59 15.65 -12.84
CA GLY A 814 4.25 15.70 -13.40
C GLY A 814 3.40 16.86 -12.90
N GLY A 815 4.02 17.89 -12.32
CA GLY A 815 3.37 19.15 -11.97
C GLY A 815 2.34 19.07 -10.85
N THR A 816 1.48 20.09 -10.80
CA THR A 816 0.41 20.24 -9.83
C THR A 816 -0.96 20.10 -10.50
N PHE A 817 -1.94 19.54 -9.78
CA PHE A 817 -3.35 19.49 -10.20
C PHE A 817 -3.96 20.91 -10.25
N TYR A 818 -4.46 21.32 -11.42
CA TYR A 818 -4.85 22.72 -11.69
C TYR A 818 -6.16 23.11 -10.99
N ASP A 819 -7.23 22.34 -11.15
CA ASP A 819 -8.59 22.68 -10.69
C ASP A 819 -8.81 22.54 -9.17
N SER A 820 -7.80 22.88 -8.37
CA SER A 820 -7.75 22.95 -6.91
C SER A 820 -8.94 23.69 -6.25
N TRP A 821 -9.43 24.76 -6.87
CA TRP A 821 -10.64 25.48 -6.42
C TRP A 821 -11.93 24.67 -6.60
N ILE A 822 -11.92 23.70 -7.52
CA ILE A 822 -13.10 22.98 -8.02
C ILE A 822 -13.17 21.54 -7.49
N GLY A 823 -12.06 20.82 -7.48
CA GLY A 823 -11.97 19.45 -7.00
C GLY A 823 -12.30 19.35 -5.50
N ARG A 824 -13.36 18.62 -5.14
CA ARG A 824 -13.72 18.32 -3.75
C ARG A 824 -13.97 16.83 -3.56
N GLN A 825 -13.36 16.28 -2.52
CA GLN A 825 -13.48 14.87 -2.13
C GLN A 825 -14.86 14.61 -1.47
N MET A 826 -15.23 13.33 -1.27
CA MET A 826 -16.52 12.99 -0.64
C MET A 826 -16.64 13.39 0.84
N ASN A 827 -15.56 13.81 1.49
CA ASN A 827 -15.57 14.43 2.82
C ASN A 827 -15.75 15.97 2.80
N GLY A 828 -15.82 16.59 1.61
CA GLY A 828 -15.99 18.03 1.43
C GLY A 828 -14.69 18.85 1.38
N GLU A 829 -13.51 18.27 1.57
CA GLU A 829 -12.20 18.94 1.45
C GLU A 829 -11.71 19.02 -0.02
N PRO A 830 -10.81 19.94 -0.37
CA PRO A 830 -10.13 19.97 -1.67
C PRO A 830 -9.29 18.71 -1.89
N PHE A 831 -8.93 18.42 -3.14
CA PHE A 831 -8.17 17.20 -3.48
C PHE A 831 -6.81 17.11 -2.79
N PHE A 832 -6.13 18.23 -2.50
CA PHE A 832 -4.92 18.27 -1.66
C PHE A 832 -5.10 19.22 -0.46
N GLU A 833 -4.20 19.17 0.50
CA GLU A 833 -4.25 20.06 1.66
C GLU A 833 -3.86 21.49 1.25
N VAL A 834 -4.76 22.45 1.46
CA VAL A 834 -4.43 23.88 1.36
C VAL A 834 -4.20 24.42 2.78
N PRO A 835 -2.96 24.60 3.24
CA PRO A 835 -2.67 25.05 4.59
C PRO A 835 -3.03 26.53 4.80
N GLN A 836 -3.12 26.98 6.05
CA GLN A 836 -3.36 28.40 6.38
C GLN A 836 -2.26 29.35 5.86
N SER A 837 -1.06 28.83 5.58
CA SER A 837 0.02 29.57 4.91
C SER A 837 -0.23 29.80 3.41
N THR A 838 -1.27 29.19 2.83
CA THR A 838 -1.55 29.15 1.38
C THR A 838 -0.39 28.62 0.53
N SER A 839 0.48 27.81 1.15
CA SER A 839 1.59 27.17 0.45
C SER A 839 1.13 26.00 -0.41
N TRP A 840 1.87 25.73 -1.49
CA TRP A 840 1.61 24.66 -2.44
C TRP A 840 2.44 23.40 -2.16
N ASP A 841 3.19 23.35 -1.05
CA ASP A 841 4.06 22.22 -0.66
C ASP A 841 3.35 20.86 -0.63
N PHE A 842 2.03 20.85 -0.37
CA PHE A 842 1.21 19.65 -0.28
C PHE A 842 0.44 19.32 -1.56
N SER A 843 0.60 20.10 -2.65
CA SER A 843 -0.25 20.02 -3.84
C SER A 843 -0.25 18.66 -4.55
N LYS A 844 0.84 17.90 -4.39
CA LYS A 844 1.04 16.54 -4.90
C LYS A 844 0.44 15.44 -4.01
N ASN A 845 0.13 15.74 -2.75
CA ASN A 845 -0.50 14.79 -1.82
C ASN A 845 -2.02 14.72 -2.07
N LEU A 846 -2.39 14.24 -3.26
CA LEU A 846 -3.79 14.10 -3.64
C LEU A 846 -4.51 13.06 -2.78
N PHE A 847 -5.75 13.39 -2.44
CA PHE A 847 -6.67 12.66 -1.57
C PHE A 847 -6.16 12.42 -0.14
N TRP A 848 -5.28 13.31 0.34
CA TRP A 848 -4.55 13.25 1.62
C TRP A 848 -5.34 12.77 2.85
N ASN A 849 -6.64 13.08 2.93
CA ASN A 849 -7.51 12.78 4.08
C ASN A 849 -8.78 11.98 3.72
N HIS A 850 -8.81 11.30 2.57
CA HIS A 850 -9.92 10.42 2.19
C HIS A 850 -9.42 9.11 1.58
N GLU A 851 -9.07 8.14 2.43
CA GLU A 851 -8.37 6.90 2.04
C GLU A 851 -9.08 6.10 0.94
N LYS A 852 -10.42 6.09 0.92
CA LYS A 852 -11.22 5.46 -0.15
C LYS A 852 -10.95 6.08 -1.53
N SER A 853 -10.78 7.41 -1.58
CA SER A 853 -10.41 8.11 -2.82
C SER A 853 -8.91 7.94 -3.10
N LYS A 854 -8.04 8.07 -2.09
CA LYS A 854 -6.59 7.95 -2.25
C LYS A 854 -6.16 6.59 -2.78
N SER A 855 -6.69 5.51 -2.21
CA SER A 855 -6.44 4.14 -2.65
C SER A 855 -6.80 3.93 -4.13
N ARG A 856 -7.98 4.43 -4.55
CA ARG A 856 -8.43 4.28 -5.95
C ARG A 856 -7.64 5.17 -6.92
N TYR A 857 -7.31 6.41 -6.52
CA TYR A 857 -6.47 7.31 -7.31
C TYR A 857 -5.06 6.75 -7.53
N LEU A 858 -4.44 6.18 -6.49
CA LEU A 858 -3.13 5.52 -6.58
C LEU A 858 -3.17 4.26 -7.46
N LEU A 859 -4.28 3.50 -7.43
CA LEU A 859 -4.54 2.37 -8.34
C LEU A 859 -5.03 2.80 -9.74
N ARG A 860 -5.05 4.11 -10.05
CA ARG A 860 -5.60 4.72 -11.28
C ARG A 860 -7.07 4.41 -11.60
N GLN A 861 -7.81 3.86 -10.64
CA GLN A 861 -9.22 3.46 -10.79
C GLN A 861 -10.18 4.67 -10.72
N PRO A 862 -11.32 4.65 -11.45
CA PRO A 862 -12.39 5.63 -11.31
C PRO A 862 -12.88 5.74 -9.86
N LEU A 863 -13.01 6.96 -9.32
CA LEU A 863 -13.40 7.19 -7.93
C LEU A 863 -14.51 8.24 -7.80
N GLN A 864 -15.40 8.08 -6.81
CA GLN A 864 -16.42 9.10 -6.52
C GLN A 864 -15.78 10.32 -5.85
N VAL A 865 -16.26 11.50 -6.24
CA VAL A 865 -15.88 12.82 -5.69
C VAL A 865 -17.14 13.67 -5.51
N PHE A 866 -17.07 14.72 -4.68
CA PHE A 866 -18.20 15.64 -4.54
C PHE A 866 -18.32 16.55 -5.76
N SER A 867 -17.20 17.10 -6.23
CA SER A 867 -17.12 17.95 -7.42
C SER A 867 -15.77 17.79 -8.13
N CYS A 868 -15.78 17.95 -9.45
CA CYS A 868 -14.62 18.02 -10.33
C CYS A 868 -15.01 18.74 -11.62
N TRP A 869 -14.01 19.18 -12.40
CA TRP A 869 -14.21 19.68 -13.76
C TRP A 869 -12.99 19.34 -14.62
N ASN A 870 -11.82 19.81 -14.18
CA ASN A 870 -10.51 19.22 -14.47
C ASN A 870 -10.17 19.15 -15.97
N GLY A 871 -10.24 20.30 -16.66
CA GLY A 871 -10.02 20.43 -18.10
C GLY A 871 -11.13 19.84 -19.00
N ALA A 872 -11.68 18.67 -18.65
CA ALA A 872 -12.60 17.89 -19.46
C ALA A 872 -13.61 17.11 -18.59
N ALA A 873 -14.90 17.29 -18.89
CA ALA A 873 -15.99 16.60 -18.21
C ALA A 873 -17.06 16.05 -19.17
N ALA A 874 -17.53 14.82 -18.91
CA ALA A 874 -18.65 14.19 -19.59
C ALA A 874 -19.84 14.06 -18.62
N ILE A 875 -20.98 14.69 -18.95
CA ILE A 875 -22.11 14.98 -18.05
C ILE A 875 -23.41 14.46 -18.67
N ALA A 876 -24.36 14.02 -17.85
CA ALA A 876 -25.72 13.75 -18.31
C ALA A 876 -26.37 15.03 -18.87
N ALA A 877 -26.88 14.99 -20.10
CA ALA A 877 -27.63 16.11 -20.68
C ALA A 877 -28.99 16.34 -20.01
N LYS A 878 -29.60 15.28 -19.45
CA LYS A 878 -30.99 15.29 -18.99
C LYS A 878 -31.32 16.39 -17.96
N PRO A 879 -30.53 16.65 -16.90
CA PRO A 879 -30.80 17.76 -15.98
C PRO A 879 -30.87 19.14 -16.66
N PHE A 880 -30.05 19.38 -17.68
CA PHE A 880 -30.08 20.62 -18.47
C PHE A 880 -31.32 20.67 -19.38
N MET A 881 -31.64 19.57 -20.06
CA MET A 881 -32.82 19.45 -20.94
C MET A 881 -34.16 19.54 -20.19
N ASP A 882 -34.21 19.04 -18.95
CA ASP A 882 -35.36 19.15 -18.05
C ASP A 882 -35.49 20.55 -17.40
N GLY A 883 -34.52 21.45 -17.61
CA GLY A 883 -34.47 22.78 -16.99
C GLY A 883 -34.14 22.78 -15.49
N LEU A 884 -33.64 21.67 -14.95
CA LEU A 884 -33.26 21.50 -13.55
C LEU A 884 -31.86 22.06 -13.23
N LEU A 885 -30.99 22.12 -14.25
CA LEU A 885 -29.56 22.45 -14.09
C LEU A 885 -29.12 23.54 -15.06
N ARG A 886 -28.29 24.46 -14.57
CA ARG A 886 -27.56 25.47 -15.33
C ARG A 886 -26.25 25.80 -14.61
N PHE A 887 -25.27 26.38 -15.30
CA PHE A 887 -24.15 27.02 -14.62
C PHE A 887 -24.60 28.33 -13.96
N ARG A 888 -24.02 28.63 -12.80
CA ARG A 888 -24.28 29.84 -12.02
C ARG A 888 -23.11 30.12 -11.06
N THR A 889 -23.09 31.35 -10.56
CA THR A 889 -22.33 31.72 -9.34
C THR A 889 -23.11 31.30 -8.08
N GLU A 890 -22.58 31.61 -6.92
CA GLU A 890 -23.25 31.49 -5.62
C GLU A 890 -24.62 32.18 -5.55
N THR A 891 -25.44 31.75 -4.59
CA THR A 891 -26.65 32.45 -4.15
C THR A 891 -26.45 32.96 -2.72
N GLU A 892 -27.37 33.79 -2.21
CA GLU A 892 -27.35 34.19 -0.80
C GLU A 892 -27.17 32.98 0.13
N GLY A 893 -26.21 33.07 1.05
CA GLY A 893 -25.82 31.99 1.97
C GLY A 893 -24.85 30.94 1.41
N GLU A 894 -24.62 30.84 0.09
CA GLU A 894 -23.61 29.94 -0.47
C GLU A 894 -22.22 30.62 -0.54
N CYS A 895 -21.16 29.82 -0.35
CA CYS A 895 -19.79 30.27 -0.57
C CYS A 895 -19.54 30.69 -2.02
N HIS A 896 -18.75 31.74 -2.22
CA HIS A 896 -18.18 32.09 -3.51
C HIS A 896 -17.15 31.03 -3.94
N LEU A 897 -17.51 30.17 -4.89
CA LEU A 897 -16.68 29.12 -5.48
C LEU A 897 -16.88 29.08 -7.00
N GLY A 898 -16.04 28.35 -7.73
CA GLY A 898 -16.15 28.24 -9.19
C GLY A 898 -17.47 27.59 -9.65
N GLU A 899 -17.96 27.99 -10.82
CA GLU A 899 -19.25 27.55 -11.35
C GLU A 899 -19.45 26.02 -11.49
N PRO A 900 -18.41 25.17 -11.70
CA PRO A 900 -18.59 23.73 -11.68
C PRO A 900 -18.84 23.15 -10.28
N VAL A 901 -18.43 23.84 -9.21
CA VAL A 901 -18.78 23.42 -7.84
C VAL A 901 -20.27 23.66 -7.63
N HIS A 902 -20.80 24.82 -8.00
CA HIS A 902 -22.23 25.09 -7.94
C HIS A 902 -23.05 24.16 -8.85
N LEU A 903 -22.51 23.81 -10.03
CA LEU A 903 -23.10 22.77 -10.89
C LEU A 903 -23.18 21.42 -10.16
N ALA A 904 -22.10 21.00 -9.47
CA ALA A 904 -22.10 19.77 -8.68
C ALA A 904 -23.11 19.83 -7.52
N LYS A 905 -23.20 20.95 -6.78
CA LYS A 905 -24.22 21.15 -5.73
C LYS A 905 -25.64 20.94 -6.29
N ASP A 906 -25.92 21.47 -7.47
CA ASP A 906 -27.25 21.42 -8.07
C ASP A 906 -27.54 20.06 -8.73
N LEU A 907 -26.52 19.35 -9.25
CA LEU A 907 -26.59 17.92 -9.60
C LEU A 907 -26.98 17.06 -8.38
N TRP A 908 -26.27 17.22 -7.25
CA TRP A 908 -26.58 16.54 -5.99
C TRP A 908 -28.00 16.83 -5.49
N ARG A 909 -28.41 18.11 -5.47
CA ARG A 909 -29.79 18.53 -5.13
C ARG A 909 -30.86 17.92 -6.05
N SER A 910 -30.52 17.71 -7.32
CA SER A 910 -31.40 17.11 -8.32
C SER A 910 -31.41 15.57 -8.31
N GLY A 911 -30.60 14.93 -7.45
CA GLY A 911 -30.48 13.47 -7.35
C GLY A 911 -29.46 12.82 -8.31
N TYR A 912 -28.69 13.62 -9.05
CA TYR A 912 -27.68 13.21 -10.03
C TYR A 912 -26.26 13.23 -9.42
N GLY A 913 -26.12 12.69 -8.19
CA GLY A 913 -24.89 12.77 -7.39
C GLY A 913 -23.77 11.79 -7.75
N ARG A 914 -23.90 11.00 -8.83
CA ARG A 914 -22.87 10.03 -9.23
C ARG A 914 -21.77 10.71 -10.05
N ILE A 915 -20.99 11.55 -9.37
CA ILE A 915 -19.88 12.31 -9.93
C ILE A 915 -18.58 11.53 -9.68
N ALA A 916 -17.83 11.21 -10.74
CA ALA A 916 -16.58 10.47 -10.65
C ALA A 916 -15.40 11.17 -11.32
N LEU A 917 -14.23 10.95 -10.74
CA LEU A 917 -12.94 11.31 -11.32
C LEU A 917 -12.34 10.09 -12.00
N ILE A 918 -11.74 10.27 -13.18
CA ILE A 918 -11.15 9.23 -14.02
C ILE A 918 -9.62 9.45 -14.12
N PRO A 919 -8.79 8.84 -13.25
CA PRO A 919 -7.37 9.16 -13.15
C PRO A 919 -6.50 8.72 -14.34
N SER A 920 -7.05 7.93 -15.26
CA SER A 920 -6.38 7.54 -16.51
C SER A 920 -6.39 8.65 -17.56
N VAL A 921 -7.29 9.63 -17.44
CA VAL A 921 -7.43 10.77 -18.36
C VAL A 921 -6.65 11.96 -17.82
N ASN A 922 -5.47 12.22 -18.40
CA ASN A 922 -4.53 13.27 -17.95
C ASN A 922 -4.25 14.26 -19.08
N VAL A 923 -4.45 15.56 -18.83
CA VAL A 923 -4.36 16.64 -19.83
C VAL A 923 -3.64 17.89 -19.30
N GLY A 924 -3.11 18.70 -20.19
CA GLY A 924 -2.55 20.03 -19.92
C GLY A 924 -3.04 21.07 -20.92
N TYR A 925 -2.58 22.32 -20.76
CA TYR A 925 -3.04 23.50 -21.51
C TYR A 925 -2.21 23.81 -22.77
N SER A 926 -1.20 23.00 -23.08
CA SER A 926 -0.52 22.96 -24.37
C SER A 926 -0.20 21.51 -24.76
N ALA A 927 0.17 21.27 -26.03
CA ALA A 927 0.58 19.95 -26.48
C ALA A 927 1.82 19.41 -25.72
N GLU A 928 2.68 20.31 -25.24
CA GLU A 928 3.85 19.95 -24.41
C GLU A 928 3.45 19.69 -22.96
N ASP A 929 2.54 20.50 -22.37
CA ASP A 929 2.03 20.26 -21.02
C ASP A 929 1.32 18.90 -20.93
N SER A 930 0.46 18.58 -21.91
CA SER A 930 -0.16 17.26 -22.00
C SER A 930 0.84 16.14 -22.20
N ARG A 931 1.97 16.38 -22.90
CA ARG A 931 3.03 15.38 -23.06
C ARG A 931 3.68 15.08 -21.72
N ILE A 932 4.12 16.10 -20.97
CA ILE A 932 4.76 15.94 -19.67
C ILE A 932 3.78 15.32 -18.65
N ALA A 933 2.53 15.77 -18.64
CA ALA A 933 1.49 15.23 -17.77
C ALA A 933 1.20 13.74 -18.05
N LYS A 934 1.15 13.31 -19.32
CA LYS A 934 0.92 11.91 -19.70
C LYS A 934 2.16 11.03 -19.50
N GLU A 935 3.36 11.57 -19.64
CA GLU A 935 4.60 10.86 -19.31
C GLU A 935 4.76 10.61 -17.81
N ALA A 936 4.33 11.55 -16.97
CA ALA A 936 4.35 11.39 -15.51
C ALA A 936 3.18 10.57 -14.96
N HIS A 937 1.95 10.81 -15.44
CA HIS A 937 0.74 10.20 -14.85
C HIS A 937 0.21 8.98 -15.59
N GLY A 938 0.50 8.87 -16.90
CA GLY A 938 0.12 7.80 -17.81
C GLY A 938 -0.81 8.25 -18.94
N TRP A 939 -0.70 7.56 -20.08
CA TRP A 939 -1.61 7.65 -21.23
C TRP A 939 -2.82 6.73 -21.00
N VAL A 940 -3.98 7.03 -21.58
CA VAL A 940 -5.21 6.24 -21.32
C VAL A 940 -4.96 4.78 -21.70
N SER A 941 -4.61 4.51 -22.96
CA SER A 941 -4.24 3.18 -23.45
C SER A 941 -3.23 2.44 -22.54
N SER A 942 -2.18 3.11 -22.08
CA SER A 942 -1.16 2.51 -21.20
C SER A 942 -1.65 2.14 -19.79
N LEU A 943 -2.76 2.74 -19.33
CA LEU A 943 -3.35 2.52 -18.02
C LEU A 943 -4.57 1.61 -18.05
N VAL A 944 -5.25 1.49 -19.20
CA VAL A 944 -6.54 0.79 -19.32
C VAL A 944 -6.50 -0.55 -20.07
N ASP A 945 -5.35 -0.95 -20.60
CA ASP A 945 -5.16 -2.27 -21.21
C ASP A 945 -5.11 -3.38 -20.14
N GLY A 946 -5.92 -4.42 -20.32
CA GLY A 946 -6.04 -5.54 -19.38
C GLY A 946 -6.96 -5.31 -18.17
N GLU A 947 -7.69 -4.19 -18.12
CA GLU A 947 -8.61 -3.87 -17.01
C GLU A 947 -9.71 -4.92 -16.78
N SER A 948 -9.95 -5.23 -15.50
CA SER A 948 -11.19 -5.89 -15.07
C SER A 948 -12.30 -4.87 -14.84
N THR A 949 -13.43 -5.04 -15.54
CA THR A 949 -14.64 -4.22 -15.39
C THR A 949 -15.27 -4.31 -14.00
N GLU A 950 -14.90 -5.30 -13.18
CA GLU A 950 -15.30 -5.40 -11.77
C GLU A 950 -14.52 -4.41 -10.87
N LEU A 951 -13.20 -4.27 -11.07
CA LEU A 951 -12.34 -3.42 -10.24
C LEU A 951 -12.68 -1.92 -10.38
N ASN A 952 -13.06 -1.51 -11.59
CA ASN A 952 -13.45 -0.14 -11.88
C ASN A 952 -14.84 0.25 -11.36
N ARG A 953 -15.67 -0.70 -10.89
CA ARG A 953 -16.97 -0.37 -10.30
C ARG A 953 -16.82 0.57 -9.09
N ILE A 954 -17.74 1.53 -8.99
CA ILE A 954 -17.84 2.45 -7.86
C ILE A 954 -19.04 2.03 -7.00
N VAL A 955 -18.79 1.76 -5.71
CA VAL A 955 -19.86 1.64 -4.71
C VAL A 955 -20.30 3.06 -4.34
N TRP A 956 -21.30 3.55 -5.06
CA TRP A 956 -21.81 4.92 -5.00
C TRP A 956 -22.41 5.27 -3.63
N GLU A 957 -21.83 6.27 -2.97
CA GLU A 957 -22.39 6.94 -1.81
C GLU A 957 -23.57 7.82 -2.23
N LYS A 958 -24.74 7.58 -1.61
CA LYS A 958 -26.03 8.16 -2.02
C LYS A 958 -26.34 9.51 -1.37
N LYS A 959 -25.39 10.10 -0.65
CA LYS A 959 -25.52 11.39 0.03
C LYS A 959 -24.25 12.20 -0.23
N PRO A 960 -24.36 13.53 -0.41
CA PRO A 960 -23.21 14.42 -0.37
C PRO A 960 -22.66 14.53 1.07
N PRO A 961 -21.44 15.06 1.26
CA PRO A 961 -20.95 15.46 2.57
C PRO A 961 -21.91 16.47 3.22
N GLY A 962 -21.99 16.49 4.56
CA GLY A 962 -22.86 17.43 5.28
C GLY A 962 -22.43 18.90 5.11
N GLN A 963 -21.13 19.14 4.99
CA GLN A 963 -20.52 20.45 4.75
C GLN A 963 -19.47 20.34 3.64
N ILE A 964 -19.17 21.47 2.99
CA ILE A 964 -18.09 21.59 2.01
C ILE A 964 -17.13 22.70 2.45
N LYS A 965 -15.84 22.52 2.13
CA LYS A 965 -14.81 23.49 2.48
C LYS A 965 -14.69 24.58 1.43
N CYS A 966 -14.82 25.81 1.90
CA CYS A 966 -14.82 27.02 1.11
C CYS A 966 -13.48 27.75 1.23
N LEU A 967 -13.03 28.39 0.14
CA LEU A 967 -11.65 28.87 -0.04
C LEU A 967 -11.64 30.34 -0.48
N GLU A 968 -12.28 31.19 0.32
CA GLU A 968 -12.41 32.63 0.05
C GLU A 968 -11.06 33.38 0.03
N GLU A 969 -11.07 34.55 -0.62
CA GLU A 969 -9.92 35.48 -0.70
C GLU A 969 -8.61 34.79 -1.10
N VAL A 970 -8.62 34.06 -2.22
CA VAL A 970 -7.42 33.35 -2.76
C VAL A 970 -6.85 32.41 -1.70
N PHE A 971 -7.68 31.49 -1.20
CA PHE A 971 -7.36 30.50 -0.16
C PHE A 971 -7.05 31.05 1.25
N HIS A 972 -6.91 32.37 1.43
CA HIS A 972 -6.55 32.96 2.74
C HIS A 972 -7.65 32.85 3.80
N ARG A 973 -8.92 32.70 3.39
CA ARG A 973 -10.03 32.39 4.30
C ARG A 973 -10.60 31.02 3.99
N GLN A 974 -10.67 30.18 5.02
CA GLN A 974 -11.21 28.83 4.90
C GLN A 974 -12.32 28.63 5.93
N SER A 975 -13.51 28.24 5.45
CA SER A 975 -14.67 27.92 6.27
C SER A 975 -15.31 26.61 5.84
N TRP A 976 -16.26 26.12 6.65
CA TRP A 976 -17.01 24.90 6.44
C TRP A 976 -18.50 25.22 6.41
N GLU A 977 -19.07 25.38 5.21
CA GLU A 977 -20.49 25.70 5.07
C GLU A 977 -21.31 24.44 4.72
N PRO A 978 -22.61 24.38 5.06
CA PRO A 978 -23.48 23.29 4.65
C PRO A 978 -23.46 23.07 3.13
N PHE A 979 -23.46 21.82 2.68
CA PHE A 979 -23.56 21.55 1.24
C PHE A 979 -24.89 22.09 0.68
N ASP A 980 -25.99 21.98 1.44
CA ASP A 980 -27.28 22.58 1.14
C ASP A 980 -27.56 23.72 2.12
N VAL A 981 -27.24 24.94 1.70
CA VAL A 981 -27.74 26.13 2.37
C VAL A 981 -29.14 26.39 1.81
N HIS A 982 -30.14 26.36 2.70
CA HIS A 982 -31.59 26.51 2.47
C HIS A 982 -32.39 25.27 2.01
N ARG A 983 -32.56 24.30 2.92
CA ARG A 983 -33.86 23.61 3.10
C ARG A 983 -34.14 23.16 4.54
#